data_AF-A0A1H7FHD5-F1
#
_entry.id   AF-A0A1H7FHD5-F1
#
_cell.length_a   1.000
_cell.length_b   1.000
_cell.length_c   1.000
_cell.angle_alpha   90.00
_cell.angle_beta   90.00
_cell.angle_gamma   90.00
#
_symmetry.space_group_name_H-M   'P 1'
#
loop_
_entity.id
_entity.type
_entity.pdbx_description
1 polymer ?
#
loop_
_entity_poly.entity_id
_entity_poly.type
_entity_poly.pdbx_seq_one_letter_code
_entity_poly.pdbx_strand_id
1 'polypeptide(L)'
;MLVHEKRAFSQRYKAAPIALMALLVWGVSAAGVWGCESLPRKTLALYDSDREGEPRDTRIHRYAEVVLNHMGQVVVYYDVAQETPPEVDPAEVGLVMSWFDEPAVGMPNVGKWLAQEDAFCNGGPKIVAFGNFDPWTGLQDDISNKALASMGMETDGVIYPVGVSSVVSQKNDALLGYEADFLIEPGDYQGVAASAAALPLLQISSPGKEVALAVAGPAGGYVHASAAVDTDARGQAFWIIDPFGFFQRVLQEDAVPKPDPTTFQGLRTFFVTVSSVGWLDVMPTRVFGEPERLASEVLVERLVEPFFDIPMSIAVLAGDLVREPGGNFADRGRQAAMRAFAAANVQGAAQGFSDIRDWSFFADYDEGQEAEILDAPEVEEGRDALVTSAVKTLRGAFADTGASTFSHTPGAPRKYATAPFDLGTEVAGAINELNALSQGERPVQLYAWSGNARPFEEALEAQSATSVPAMGGGGGIMDAAGPSLTGLWPFSAQVGDYNQVYDALSGDASYTGYWTSPLYGFYGLKETLEQTENPRRLKPFQLSFAARSTIYFETRRAIASYLELARSSEVVPIRASTYAETVQGFLSARIISTAPGTWQIRDRGALQTVRLDQAENWALDMGRSEGVMGARRKGESLYVTLDPGVEVPLVALTQEGIQSGIVLGSEAPALIESRLIIETWKRGDCGVELEVSGFAEGEVVLFGPPQAQYGVAISDADQDRRQEIMADEAGLLRVLVPAAPGGLTGLSVLGAC
;
A
#
# COMPACT_ATOMS: atom_id res chain seq x y z
N MET A 1 -52.96 -46.57 -32.10
CA MET A 1 -51.80 -45.66 -32.24
C MET A 1 -50.73 -46.37 -33.05
N LEU A 2 -49.88 -45.63 -33.76
CA LEU A 2 -48.95 -46.15 -34.79
C LEU A 2 -47.51 -46.31 -34.29
N VAL A 3 -46.67 -46.95 -35.12
CA VAL A 3 -45.27 -47.33 -34.86
C VAL A 3 -44.41 -47.03 -36.10
N HIS A 4 -43.20 -46.49 -35.91
CA HIS A 4 -42.05 -46.42 -36.85
C HIS A 4 -40.75 -46.43 -35.98
N GLU A 5 -39.59 -47.01 -36.31
CA GLU A 5 -38.71 -46.94 -37.52
C GLU A 5 -38.05 -45.55 -37.73
N LYS A 6 -36.76 -45.36 -38.08
CA LYS A 6 -35.56 -46.19 -38.45
C LYS A 6 -34.28 -45.41 -38.01
N ARG A 7 -33.12 -46.00 -37.63
CA ARG A 7 -31.92 -46.43 -38.45
C ARG A 7 -31.45 -45.43 -39.54
N ALA A 8 -30.16 -45.13 -39.80
CA ALA A 8 -28.85 -45.48 -39.17
C ALA A 8 -27.80 -44.34 -39.44
N PHE A 9 -26.50 -44.41 -39.85
CA PHE A 9 -25.60 -45.46 -40.38
C PHE A 9 -24.07 -45.07 -40.38
N SER A 10 -23.20 -45.95 -39.83
CA SER A 10 -21.73 -46.19 -40.03
C SER A 10 -20.61 -45.11 -40.10
N GLN A 11 -19.57 -45.33 -39.29
CA GLN A 11 -18.10 -45.39 -39.60
C GLN A 11 -17.46 -44.67 -40.81
N ARG A 12 -16.27 -44.07 -40.58
CA ARG A 12 -14.98 -44.56 -41.17
C ARG A 12 -13.73 -43.91 -40.55
N TYR A 13 -12.66 -44.70 -40.39
CA TYR A 13 -11.31 -44.20 -40.12
C TYR A 13 -10.70 -43.54 -41.36
N LYS A 14 -9.93 -42.46 -41.16
CA LYS A 14 -8.78 -42.07 -41.98
C LYS A 14 -7.66 -41.61 -41.05
N ALA A 15 -6.41 -41.88 -41.43
CA ALA A 15 -5.23 -41.50 -40.66
C ALA A 15 -4.39 -40.45 -41.42
N ALA A 16 -3.40 -39.92 -40.70
CA ALA A 16 -2.31 -39.04 -41.12
C ALA A 16 -2.64 -37.54 -41.31
N PRO A 17 -1.65 -36.64 -41.09
CA PRO A 17 -0.33 -36.88 -40.47
C PRO A 17 -0.27 -36.40 -39.01
N ILE A 18 0.68 -36.92 -38.23
CA ILE A 18 1.16 -36.21 -37.04
C ILE A 18 2.04 -35.08 -37.56
N ALA A 19 1.50 -33.87 -37.62
CA ALA A 19 2.32 -32.68 -37.72
C ALA A 19 3.03 -32.51 -36.37
N LEU A 20 4.37 -32.48 -36.38
CA LEU A 20 5.14 -32.11 -35.20
C LEU A 20 4.95 -30.61 -34.98
N MET A 21 3.91 -30.23 -34.23
CA MET A 21 3.90 -28.93 -33.55
C MET A 21 5.06 -28.99 -32.57
N ALA A 22 6.19 -28.40 -32.96
CA ALA A 22 7.24 -28.07 -32.03
C ALA A 22 6.60 -27.15 -30.99
N LEU A 23 6.45 -27.67 -29.77
CA LEU A 23 6.26 -26.83 -28.59
C LEU A 23 7.52 -25.98 -28.47
N LEU A 24 7.47 -24.79 -29.09
CA LEU A 24 8.26 -23.65 -28.71
C LEU A 24 7.80 -23.25 -27.31
N VAL A 25 8.24 -24.04 -26.33
CA VAL A 25 8.35 -23.62 -24.94
C VAL A 25 9.19 -22.35 -24.99
N TRP A 26 8.57 -21.21 -24.71
CA TRP A 26 9.30 -19.98 -24.46
C TRP A 26 10.09 -20.22 -23.17
N GLY A 27 11.35 -20.63 -23.33
CA GLY A 27 12.27 -20.79 -22.22
C GLY A 27 12.53 -19.41 -21.63
N VAL A 28 11.80 -19.09 -20.56
CA VAL A 28 12.02 -17.88 -19.74
C VAL A 28 13.49 -17.84 -19.40
N SER A 29 14.20 -16.91 -20.03
CA SER A 29 15.65 -16.95 -20.10
C SER A 29 16.24 -16.33 -18.83
N ALA A 30 16.24 -17.12 -17.77
CA ALA A 30 16.76 -16.78 -16.44
C ALA A 30 18.26 -16.38 -16.41
N ALA A 31 18.93 -16.34 -17.57
CA ALA A 31 20.25 -15.75 -17.75
C ALA A 31 20.30 -14.24 -17.44
N GLY A 32 19.18 -13.51 -17.62
CA GLY A 32 19.09 -12.05 -17.42
C GLY A 32 19.06 -11.57 -15.96
N VAL A 33 19.48 -12.38 -14.98
CA VAL A 33 19.49 -11.99 -13.55
C VAL A 33 20.89 -12.13 -12.93
N TRP A 34 21.84 -12.73 -13.64
CA TRP A 34 23.15 -13.14 -13.08
C TRP A 34 24.24 -12.06 -13.18
N GLY A 35 23.93 -10.90 -13.76
CA GLY A 35 24.89 -9.79 -13.95
C GLY A 35 24.82 -8.68 -12.90
N CYS A 36 23.85 -8.72 -11.99
CA CYS A 36 23.53 -7.65 -11.05
C CYS A 36 23.87 -8.03 -9.60
N GLU A 37 24.25 -7.04 -8.76
CA GLU A 37 24.41 -7.27 -7.31
C GLU A 37 23.06 -7.56 -6.64
N SER A 38 22.01 -6.84 -7.05
CA SER A 38 20.62 -7.07 -6.65
C SER A 38 19.67 -6.80 -7.82
N LEU A 39 18.45 -7.31 -7.76
CA LEU A 39 17.40 -6.92 -8.70
C LEU A 39 17.14 -5.41 -8.63
N PRO A 40 17.07 -4.71 -9.78
CA PRO A 40 16.84 -3.28 -9.83
C PRO A 40 15.34 -2.98 -9.56
N ARG A 41 15.01 -2.70 -8.29
CA ARG A 41 13.64 -2.45 -7.81
C ARG A 41 13.19 -0.98 -7.90
N LYS A 42 14.06 -0.05 -8.27
CA LYS A 42 13.70 1.37 -8.33
C LYS A 42 13.03 1.70 -9.68
N THR A 43 11.91 2.40 -9.61
CA THR A 43 11.30 3.09 -10.74
C THR A 43 11.59 4.58 -10.62
N LEU A 44 12.34 5.15 -11.57
CA LEU A 44 12.59 6.59 -11.63
C LEU A 44 11.39 7.28 -12.27
N ALA A 45 10.60 7.99 -11.46
CA ALA A 45 9.46 8.77 -11.89
C ALA A 45 9.90 10.19 -12.27
N LEU A 46 9.74 10.53 -13.55
CA LEU A 46 10.01 11.85 -14.11
C LEU A 46 8.75 12.71 -14.01
N TYR A 47 8.86 13.84 -13.31
CA TYR A 47 7.83 14.87 -13.23
C TYR A 47 8.44 16.26 -13.49
N ASP A 48 7.61 17.30 -13.58
CA ASP A 48 8.01 18.68 -13.91
C ASP A 48 7.41 19.61 -12.84
N SER A 49 8.24 20.19 -11.96
CA SER A 49 7.76 20.97 -10.80
C SER A 49 7.12 22.32 -11.18
N ASP A 50 7.39 22.85 -12.38
CA ASP A 50 6.65 24.00 -12.95
C ASP A 50 5.18 23.61 -13.29
N ARG A 51 4.82 22.32 -13.24
CA ARG A 51 3.49 21.78 -13.59
C ARG A 51 2.81 21.00 -12.45
N GLU A 52 3.52 20.04 -11.86
CA GLU A 52 3.07 19.17 -10.77
C GLU A 52 3.97 19.46 -9.54
N GLY A 53 3.56 20.41 -8.70
CA GLY A 53 4.45 21.15 -7.79
C GLY A 53 5.24 20.34 -6.75
N GLU A 54 4.75 19.17 -6.33
CA GLU A 54 5.53 18.19 -5.59
C GLU A 54 5.18 16.75 -6.02
N PRO A 55 6.03 15.74 -5.76
CA PRO A 55 5.80 14.34 -6.14
C PRO A 55 4.41 13.80 -5.83
N ARG A 56 3.79 14.24 -4.73
CA ARG A 56 2.47 13.79 -4.26
C ARG A 56 1.32 14.16 -5.19
N ASP A 57 1.42 15.29 -5.88
CA ASP A 57 0.37 15.75 -6.78
C ASP A 57 0.44 15.08 -8.16
N THR A 58 1.57 14.41 -8.46
CA THR A 58 1.83 13.77 -9.76
C THR A 58 0.88 12.63 -10.07
N ARG A 59 0.54 12.46 -11.34
CA ARG A 59 -0.25 11.32 -11.84
C ARG A 59 0.41 9.96 -11.58
N ILE A 60 1.75 9.94 -11.54
CA ILE A 60 2.51 8.72 -11.21
C ILE A 60 2.24 8.31 -9.77
N HIS A 61 2.39 9.23 -8.80
CA HIS A 61 2.14 8.94 -7.38
C HIS A 61 0.68 8.56 -7.11
N ARG A 62 -0.26 9.35 -7.66
CA ARG A 62 -1.69 9.21 -7.39
C ARG A 62 -2.32 7.96 -8.01
N TYR A 63 -1.79 7.45 -9.12
CA TYR A 63 -2.41 6.35 -9.87
C TYR A 63 -1.48 5.16 -10.14
N ALA A 64 -0.26 5.39 -10.59
CA ALA A 64 0.65 4.30 -11.00
C ALA A 64 1.39 3.66 -9.82
N GLU A 65 1.75 4.45 -8.79
CA GLU A 65 2.63 3.98 -7.72
C GLU A 65 2.01 2.84 -6.90
N VAL A 66 0.70 2.86 -6.61
CA VAL A 66 0.05 1.75 -5.90
C VAL A 66 0.15 0.41 -6.66
N VAL A 67 0.19 0.46 -8.00
CA VAL A 67 0.37 -0.72 -8.87
C VAL A 67 1.84 -1.14 -8.94
N LEU A 68 2.76 -0.17 -9.03
CA LEU A 68 4.21 -0.41 -9.02
C LEU A 68 4.67 -0.99 -7.66
N ASN A 69 4.19 -0.44 -6.55
CA ASN A 69 4.35 -0.99 -5.20
C ASN A 69 3.86 -2.44 -5.13
N HIS A 70 2.68 -2.75 -5.69
CA HIS A 70 2.18 -4.13 -5.75
C HIS A 70 3.04 -5.05 -6.64
N MET A 71 3.67 -4.52 -7.70
CA MET A 71 4.69 -5.24 -8.48
C MET A 71 6.03 -5.43 -7.76
N GLY A 72 6.18 -4.86 -6.56
CA GLY A 72 7.42 -4.91 -5.78
C GLY A 72 8.40 -3.78 -6.09
N GLN A 73 8.03 -2.82 -6.93
CA GLN A 73 8.86 -1.68 -7.31
C GLN A 73 8.72 -0.53 -6.28
N VAL A 74 9.82 0.16 -6.02
CA VAL A 74 9.90 1.38 -5.20
C VAL A 74 10.00 2.56 -6.15
N VAL A 75 9.10 3.53 -6.07
CA VAL A 75 9.19 4.73 -6.93
C VAL A 75 10.07 5.77 -6.25
N VAL A 76 10.98 6.37 -7.03
CA VAL A 76 11.81 7.51 -6.62
C VAL A 76 11.60 8.62 -7.64
N TYR A 77 11.44 9.85 -7.17
CA TYR A 77 11.02 10.98 -8.00
C TYR A 77 12.21 11.84 -8.40
N TYR A 78 12.19 12.32 -9.64
CA TYR A 78 13.14 13.29 -10.15
C TYR A 78 12.41 14.35 -10.99
N ASP A 79 12.64 15.60 -10.63
CA ASP A 79 12.10 16.77 -11.29
C ASP A 79 12.97 17.18 -12.50
N VAL A 80 12.40 17.16 -13.69
CA VAL A 80 13.11 17.49 -14.94
C VAL A 80 13.43 18.97 -15.08
N ALA A 81 12.87 19.84 -14.22
CA ALA A 81 13.23 21.26 -14.16
C ALA A 81 14.59 21.50 -13.46
N GLN A 82 15.16 20.51 -12.77
CA GLN A 82 16.42 20.67 -12.02
C GLN A 82 17.67 20.69 -12.91
N GLU A 83 18.61 21.60 -12.58
CA GLU A 83 19.89 21.71 -13.30
C GLU A 83 20.86 20.54 -13.03
N THR A 84 20.61 19.73 -11.99
CA THR A 84 21.36 18.51 -11.61
C THR A 84 20.88 17.25 -12.34
N PRO A 85 21.73 16.22 -12.54
CA PRO A 85 21.30 14.90 -12.99
C PRO A 85 20.60 14.12 -11.85
N PRO A 86 19.83 13.06 -12.15
CA PRO A 86 19.30 12.15 -11.13
C PRO A 86 20.44 11.55 -10.28
N GLU A 87 20.30 11.60 -8.95
CA GLU A 87 21.32 11.11 -8.01
C GLU A 87 21.13 9.63 -7.63
N VAL A 88 20.09 8.97 -8.15
CA VAL A 88 19.86 7.53 -7.97
C VAL A 88 20.87 6.69 -8.77
N ASP A 89 21.36 5.61 -8.16
CA ASP A 89 22.26 4.64 -8.78
C ASP A 89 21.59 3.93 -9.98
N PRO A 90 22.16 4.04 -11.21
CA PRO A 90 21.72 3.28 -12.39
C PRO A 90 21.60 1.77 -12.17
N ALA A 91 22.41 1.17 -11.28
CA ALA A 91 22.36 -0.26 -11.01
C ALA A 91 21.08 -0.69 -10.27
N GLU A 92 20.40 0.22 -9.59
CA GLU A 92 19.16 -0.06 -8.85
C GLU A 92 17.87 0.23 -9.65
N VAL A 93 17.95 0.96 -10.77
CA VAL A 93 16.78 1.41 -11.53
C VAL A 93 16.38 0.41 -12.62
N GLY A 94 15.22 -0.22 -12.45
CA GLY A 94 14.66 -1.20 -13.38
C GLY A 94 13.73 -0.59 -14.43
N LEU A 95 13.15 0.58 -14.11
CA LEU A 95 12.18 1.29 -14.94
C LEU A 95 12.38 2.81 -14.80
N VAL A 96 12.26 3.54 -15.91
CA VAL A 96 12.04 5.00 -15.91
C VAL A 96 10.66 5.25 -16.48
N MET A 97 9.87 6.08 -15.81
CA MET A 97 8.49 6.40 -16.19
C MET A 97 8.27 7.91 -16.23
N SER A 98 7.57 8.41 -17.25
CA SER A 98 7.01 9.77 -17.28
C SER A 98 5.49 9.75 -17.45
N TRP A 99 4.77 10.73 -16.89
CA TRP A 99 3.33 10.92 -17.14
C TRP A 99 2.99 12.40 -17.33
N PHE A 100 3.52 13.01 -18.38
CA PHE A 100 3.27 14.41 -18.71
C PHE A 100 1.93 14.60 -19.44
N ASP A 101 1.23 15.69 -19.16
CA ASP A 101 -0.01 16.09 -19.86
C ASP A 101 0.25 17.02 -21.06
N GLU A 102 1.15 17.98 -20.89
CA GLU A 102 1.68 18.86 -21.94
C GLU A 102 3.16 18.55 -22.25
N PRO A 103 3.75 19.12 -23.32
CA PRO A 103 5.19 19.02 -23.55
C PRO A 103 5.97 19.73 -22.42
N ALA A 104 6.67 18.95 -21.60
CA ALA A 104 7.61 19.47 -20.60
C ALA A 104 8.85 20.10 -21.27
N VAL A 105 9.61 20.89 -20.50
CA VAL A 105 10.92 21.35 -20.96
C VAL A 105 11.83 20.14 -21.19
N GLY A 106 12.57 20.12 -22.31
CA GLY A 106 13.39 18.97 -22.69
C GLY A 106 14.42 18.62 -21.61
N MET A 107 14.68 17.31 -21.43
CA MET A 107 15.35 16.74 -20.24
C MET A 107 16.81 16.26 -20.49
N PRO A 108 17.78 17.16 -20.77
CA PRO A 108 19.14 16.77 -21.12
C PRO A 108 19.89 16.08 -19.98
N ASN A 109 19.48 16.30 -18.72
CA ASN A 109 20.09 15.71 -17.54
C ASN A 109 19.71 14.22 -17.39
N VAL A 110 18.44 13.89 -17.61
CA VAL A 110 17.98 12.49 -17.76
C VAL A 110 18.71 11.82 -18.93
N GLY A 111 18.88 12.53 -20.06
CA GLY A 111 19.66 12.05 -21.20
C GLY A 111 21.11 11.68 -20.83
N LYS A 112 21.86 12.59 -20.19
CA LYS A 112 23.23 12.31 -19.71
C LYS A 112 23.30 11.12 -18.75
N TRP A 113 22.29 10.98 -17.89
CA TRP A 113 22.22 9.89 -16.91
C TRP A 113 21.93 8.54 -17.57
N LEU A 114 20.99 8.49 -18.53
CA LEU A 114 20.69 7.31 -19.37
C LEU A 114 21.85 6.88 -20.27
N ALA A 115 22.77 7.79 -20.63
CA ALA A 115 23.97 7.47 -21.40
C ALA A 115 25.00 6.61 -20.64
N GLN A 116 24.81 6.37 -19.34
CA GLN A 116 25.69 5.56 -18.49
C GLN A 116 25.41 4.06 -18.62
N GLU A 117 25.33 3.55 -19.85
CA GLU A 117 24.85 2.17 -20.16
C GLU A 117 25.61 1.07 -19.39
N ASP A 118 26.92 1.20 -19.21
CA ASP A 118 27.75 0.25 -18.45
C ASP A 118 27.48 0.25 -16.93
N ALA A 119 26.75 1.24 -16.40
CA ALA A 119 26.33 1.31 -14.99
C ALA A 119 24.94 0.70 -14.75
N PHE A 120 24.11 0.54 -15.79
CA PHE A 120 22.78 -0.04 -15.65
C PHE A 120 22.79 -1.55 -15.58
N CYS A 121 21.96 -2.09 -14.69
CA CYS A 121 21.61 -3.50 -14.72
C CYS A 121 21.05 -3.91 -16.10
N ASN A 122 21.48 -5.07 -16.60
CA ASN A 122 21.01 -5.69 -17.84
C ASN A 122 21.10 -4.84 -19.13
N GLY A 123 21.93 -3.78 -19.14
CA GLY A 123 22.19 -2.96 -20.33
C GLY A 123 21.19 -1.82 -20.56
N GLY A 124 20.43 -1.44 -19.53
CA GLY A 124 19.56 -0.25 -19.55
C GLY A 124 18.27 -0.46 -18.77
N PRO A 125 17.65 0.62 -18.25
CA PRO A 125 16.36 0.54 -17.59
C PRO A 125 15.25 0.37 -18.63
N LYS A 126 14.11 -0.15 -18.20
CA LYS A 126 12.89 -0.16 -19.02
C LYS A 126 12.33 1.25 -19.11
N ILE A 127 11.61 1.59 -20.17
CA ILE A 127 11.12 2.97 -20.39
C ILE A 127 9.62 2.98 -20.67
N VAL A 128 8.86 3.76 -19.89
CA VAL A 128 7.41 3.96 -20.07
C VAL A 128 7.08 5.44 -20.17
N ALA A 129 6.35 5.83 -21.21
CA ALA A 129 5.79 7.18 -21.34
C ALA A 129 4.26 7.12 -21.38
N PHE A 130 3.62 7.78 -20.41
CA PHE A 130 2.18 8.02 -20.40
C PHE A 130 1.90 9.48 -20.79
N GLY A 131 0.85 9.71 -21.56
CA GLY A 131 0.47 11.04 -22.04
C GLY A 131 1.40 11.57 -23.14
N ASN A 132 2.04 12.71 -22.87
CA ASN A 132 2.99 13.35 -23.78
C ASN A 132 4.37 12.67 -23.73
N PHE A 133 5.02 12.54 -24.90
CA PHE A 133 6.35 11.91 -25.03
C PHE A 133 7.40 12.81 -25.74
N ASP A 134 7.12 14.09 -25.95
CA ASP A 134 8.06 15.04 -26.56
C ASP A 134 9.41 15.15 -25.82
N PRO A 135 9.47 15.10 -24.46
CA PRO A 135 10.74 15.11 -23.75
C PRO A 135 11.66 13.94 -24.11
N TRP A 136 11.11 12.80 -24.56
CA TRP A 136 11.87 11.64 -25.02
C TRP A 136 12.40 11.83 -26.44
N THR A 137 11.61 12.41 -27.35
CA THR A 137 12.05 12.66 -28.73
C THR A 137 13.14 13.73 -28.78
N GLY A 138 13.07 14.72 -27.88
CA GLY A 138 14.07 15.79 -27.70
C GLY A 138 15.37 15.40 -26.99
N LEU A 139 15.57 14.12 -26.64
CA LEU A 139 16.88 13.61 -26.19
C LEU A 139 17.90 13.58 -27.35
N GLN A 140 19.18 13.38 -27.02
CA GLN A 140 20.23 13.12 -28.01
C GLN A 140 19.87 11.90 -28.88
N ASP A 141 20.07 11.99 -30.21
CA ASP A 141 19.57 11.05 -31.21
C ASP A 141 19.68 9.56 -30.83
N ASP A 142 20.83 9.11 -30.35
CA ASP A 142 21.08 7.71 -29.99
C ASP A 142 20.30 7.26 -28.74
N ILE A 143 20.10 8.15 -27.78
CA ILE A 143 19.32 7.91 -26.56
C ILE A 143 17.82 7.98 -26.87
N SER A 144 17.40 8.97 -27.65
CA SER A 144 16.04 9.14 -28.18
C SER A 144 15.58 7.89 -28.95
N ASN A 145 16.40 7.41 -29.91
CA ASN A 145 16.13 6.18 -30.65
C ASN A 145 16.07 4.93 -29.75
N LYS A 146 16.92 4.83 -28.72
CA LYS A 146 16.87 3.72 -27.75
C LYS A 146 15.59 3.76 -26.92
N ALA A 147 15.16 4.92 -26.44
CA ALA A 147 13.93 5.08 -25.67
C ALA A 147 12.68 4.70 -26.48
N LEU A 148 12.56 5.21 -27.71
CA LEU A 148 11.47 4.87 -28.63
C LEU A 148 11.46 3.37 -28.97
N ALA A 149 12.63 2.76 -29.21
CA ALA A 149 12.77 1.33 -29.46
C ALA A 149 12.37 0.47 -28.25
N SER A 150 12.74 0.86 -27.02
CA SER A 150 12.35 0.20 -25.77
C SER A 150 10.84 0.27 -25.54
N MET A 151 10.22 1.44 -25.76
CA MET A 151 8.77 1.63 -25.75
C MET A 151 8.06 0.89 -26.90
N GLY A 152 8.79 0.48 -27.94
CA GLY A 152 8.24 -0.24 -29.09
C GLY A 152 7.51 0.67 -30.08
N MET A 153 7.83 1.95 -30.12
CA MET A 153 7.11 2.97 -30.89
C MET A 153 8.00 3.60 -31.98
N GLU A 154 7.37 4.00 -33.08
CA GLU A 154 7.95 4.82 -34.14
C GLU A 154 7.10 6.10 -34.27
N THR A 155 7.72 7.26 -34.53
CA THR A 155 7.00 8.53 -34.77
C THR A 155 7.46 9.18 -36.07
N ASP A 156 6.54 9.84 -36.78
CA ASP A 156 6.85 10.66 -37.96
C ASP A 156 6.85 12.17 -37.67
N GLY A 157 6.58 12.57 -36.43
CA GLY A 157 6.51 13.98 -36.02
C GLY A 157 5.33 14.76 -36.63
N VAL A 158 4.36 14.08 -37.25
CA VAL A 158 3.18 14.71 -37.83
C VAL A 158 2.04 14.70 -36.81
N ILE A 159 1.35 15.83 -36.67
CA ILE A 159 0.11 15.93 -35.90
C ILE A 159 -1.07 15.55 -36.80
N TYR A 160 -1.90 14.63 -36.32
CA TYR A 160 -3.09 14.12 -37.00
C TYR A 160 -4.35 14.53 -36.23
N PRO A 161 -5.31 15.21 -36.89
CA PRO A 161 -6.58 15.53 -36.25
C PRO A 161 -7.41 14.25 -36.08
N VAL A 162 -8.00 14.10 -34.89
CA VAL A 162 -8.86 12.98 -34.47
C VAL A 162 -10.25 13.53 -34.14
N GLY A 163 -11.30 12.80 -34.49
CA GLY A 163 -12.68 13.22 -34.25
C GLY A 163 -13.72 12.32 -34.90
N VAL A 164 -14.84 12.91 -35.34
CA VAL A 164 -16.07 12.19 -35.74
C VAL A 164 -15.96 11.23 -36.94
N SER A 165 -14.83 11.20 -37.64
CA SER A 165 -14.53 10.27 -38.74
C SER A 165 -13.41 9.27 -38.41
N SER A 166 -12.84 9.34 -37.21
CA SER A 166 -11.84 8.40 -36.70
C SER A 166 -12.54 7.16 -36.13
N VAL A 167 -11.91 5.99 -36.25
CA VAL A 167 -12.46 4.70 -35.79
C VAL A 167 -11.40 3.86 -35.10
N VAL A 168 -11.79 3.03 -34.12
CA VAL A 168 -10.87 2.04 -33.53
C VAL A 168 -10.58 0.96 -34.57
N SER A 169 -9.32 0.82 -34.97
CA SER A 169 -8.85 -0.17 -35.93
C SER A 169 -8.33 -1.44 -35.25
N GLN A 170 -7.80 -1.32 -34.03
CA GLN A 170 -7.42 -2.44 -33.18
C GLN A 170 -7.58 -2.07 -31.69
N LYS A 171 -8.16 -2.98 -30.89
CA LYS A 171 -8.15 -2.93 -29.43
C LYS A 171 -7.78 -4.31 -28.87
N ASN A 172 -6.98 -4.35 -27.81
CA ASN A 172 -6.69 -5.56 -27.06
C ASN A 172 -7.65 -5.65 -25.86
N ASP A 173 -8.76 -6.39 -26.03
CA ASP A 173 -9.80 -6.55 -25.00
C ASP A 173 -9.32 -7.22 -23.70
N ALA A 174 -8.11 -7.80 -23.67
CA ALA A 174 -7.51 -8.34 -22.45
C ALA A 174 -6.74 -7.29 -21.62
N LEU A 175 -6.54 -6.07 -22.15
CA LEU A 175 -5.82 -4.99 -21.48
C LEU A 175 -6.49 -3.61 -21.60
N LEU A 176 -7.57 -3.45 -22.38
CA LEU A 176 -8.31 -2.18 -22.56
C LEU A 176 -9.82 -2.35 -22.28
N GLY A 177 -10.36 -1.51 -21.40
CA GLY A 177 -11.72 -1.59 -20.85
C GLY A 177 -11.72 -2.10 -19.40
N TYR A 178 -10.76 -1.66 -18.58
CA TYR A 178 -10.51 -2.23 -17.25
C TYR A 178 -11.49 -1.72 -16.18
N GLU A 179 -11.56 -0.41 -15.96
CA GLU A 179 -12.58 0.27 -15.14
C GLU A 179 -13.48 1.18 -15.99
N ALA A 180 -12.95 1.77 -17.06
CA ALA A 180 -13.67 2.60 -18.03
C ALA A 180 -13.52 2.09 -19.48
N ASP A 181 -14.56 2.25 -20.29
CA ASP A 181 -14.54 1.98 -21.73
C ASP A 181 -13.69 3.03 -22.47
N PHE A 182 -12.84 2.60 -23.40
CA PHE A 182 -12.13 3.55 -24.27
C PHE A 182 -13.08 4.25 -25.25
N LEU A 183 -13.07 5.58 -25.22
CA LEU A 183 -13.76 6.44 -26.19
C LEU A 183 -12.73 7.28 -26.98
N ILE A 184 -13.01 7.52 -28.26
CA ILE A 184 -12.17 8.40 -29.08
C ILE A 184 -12.46 9.86 -28.72
N GLU A 185 -11.53 10.50 -28.01
CA GLU A 185 -11.57 11.94 -27.75
C GLU A 185 -11.20 12.73 -29.03
N PRO A 186 -11.98 13.74 -29.44
CA PRO A 186 -11.58 14.64 -30.52
C PRO A 186 -10.44 15.56 -30.11
N GLY A 187 -9.38 15.63 -30.90
CA GLY A 187 -8.18 16.41 -30.58
C GLY A 187 -7.10 16.31 -31.66
N ASP A 188 -5.93 16.86 -31.38
CA ASP A 188 -4.75 16.81 -32.25
C ASP A 188 -3.72 15.84 -31.68
N TYR A 189 -3.56 14.67 -32.33
CA TYR A 189 -2.77 13.55 -31.84
C TYR A 189 -1.44 13.43 -32.58
N GLN A 190 -0.35 13.08 -31.89
CA GLN A 190 0.93 12.82 -32.56
C GLN A 190 0.93 11.49 -33.33
N GLY A 191 1.62 11.46 -34.46
CA GLY A 191 1.73 10.32 -35.36
C GLY A 191 2.61 9.19 -34.83
N VAL A 192 2.07 8.38 -33.91
CA VAL A 192 2.72 7.17 -33.37
C VAL A 192 2.31 5.93 -34.14
N ALA A 193 3.26 5.04 -34.43
CA ALA A 193 3.04 3.68 -34.90
C ALA A 193 3.71 2.66 -33.96
N ALA A 194 3.17 1.43 -33.88
CA ALA A 194 3.84 0.34 -33.17
C ALA A 194 4.94 -0.28 -34.06
N SER A 195 6.14 -0.45 -33.52
CA SER A 195 7.26 -1.05 -34.24
C SER A 195 7.06 -2.56 -34.43
N ALA A 196 7.80 -3.16 -35.35
CA ALA A 196 7.68 -4.59 -35.68
C ALA A 196 8.04 -5.56 -34.53
N ALA A 197 8.63 -5.05 -33.43
CA ALA A 197 8.97 -5.82 -32.22
C ALA A 197 7.93 -5.66 -31.09
N ALA A 198 6.93 -4.80 -31.26
CA ALA A 198 6.00 -4.40 -30.22
C ALA A 198 4.61 -5.07 -30.36
N LEU A 199 3.85 -5.08 -29.27
CA LEU A 199 2.43 -5.43 -29.26
C LEU A 199 1.59 -4.14 -29.25
N PRO A 200 0.95 -3.75 -30.38
CA PRO A 200 -0.07 -2.71 -30.35
C PRO A 200 -1.27 -3.15 -29.50
N LEU A 201 -1.59 -2.34 -28.49
CA LEU A 201 -2.70 -2.56 -27.55
C LEU A 201 -3.96 -1.80 -27.97
N LEU A 202 -3.79 -0.59 -28.52
CA LEU A 202 -4.87 0.25 -29.04
C LEU A 202 -4.38 1.04 -30.25
N GLN A 203 -5.14 1.00 -31.35
CA GLN A 203 -4.91 1.79 -32.56
C GLN A 203 -6.22 2.40 -33.06
N ILE A 204 -6.13 3.63 -33.57
CA ILE A 204 -7.22 4.31 -34.28
C ILE A 204 -6.81 4.62 -35.71
N SER A 205 -7.77 4.53 -36.63
CA SER A 205 -7.63 5.04 -37.99
C SER A 205 -8.27 6.42 -38.05
N SER A 206 -7.48 7.46 -38.36
CA SER A 206 -7.98 8.81 -38.67
C SER A 206 -7.72 9.10 -40.16
N PRO A 207 -8.64 9.72 -40.92
CA PRO A 207 -8.79 9.57 -42.38
C PRO A 207 -7.53 9.31 -43.24
N GLY A 208 -7.12 8.03 -43.32
CA GLY A 208 -6.01 7.56 -44.16
C GLY A 208 -4.69 7.23 -43.42
N LYS A 209 -4.65 7.35 -42.09
CA LYS A 209 -3.49 7.09 -41.23
C LYS A 209 -3.92 6.29 -40.00
N GLU A 210 -3.16 5.25 -39.66
CA GLU A 210 -3.24 4.57 -38.36
C GLU A 210 -2.38 5.32 -37.34
N VAL A 211 -2.91 5.52 -36.13
CA VAL A 211 -2.22 6.09 -34.97
C VAL A 211 -2.38 5.13 -33.79
N ALA A 212 -1.26 4.69 -33.22
CA ALA A 212 -1.24 3.82 -32.05
C ALA A 212 -1.35 4.66 -30.76
N LEU A 213 -2.37 4.34 -29.95
CA LEU A 213 -2.63 5.03 -28.68
C LEU A 213 -2.12 4.26 -27.46
N ALA A 214 -1.90 2.96 -27.59
CA ALA A 214 -1.24 2.17 -26.55
C ALA A 214 -0.41 1.04 -27.18
N VAL A 215 0.82 0.87 -26.71
CA VAL A 215 1.82 -0.08 -27.23
C VAL A 215 2.63 -0.66 -26.08
N ALA A 216 2.80 -1.99 -26.05
CA ALA A 216 3.79 -2.65 -25.19
C ALA A 216 5.01 -3.04 -26.03
N GLY A 217 6.15 -2.42 -25.76
CA GLY A 217 7.42 -2.66 -26.43
C GLY A 217 8.21 -3.85 -25.85
N PRO A 218 9.42 -4.10 -26.38
CA PRO A 218 10.28 -5.17 -25.88
C PRO A 218 10.84 -4.89 -24.47
N ALA A 219 11.01 -3.62 -24.11
CA ALA A 219 11.62 -3.18 -22.84
C ALA A 219 10.93 -1.91 -22.30
N GLY A 220 9.61 -1.80 -22.45
CA GLY A 220 8.91 -0.55 -22.20
C GLY A 220 7.49 -0.52 -22.76
N GLY A 221 6.89 0.67 -22.80
CA GLY A 221 5.61 0.89 -23.47
C GLY A 221 5.19 2.35 -23.54
N TYR A 222 4.26 2.65 -24.44
CA TYR A 222 3.66 3.97 -24.60
C TYR A 222 2.14 3.89 -24.40
N VAL A 223 1.55 4.85 -23.67
CA VAL A 223 0.10 4.97 -23.51
C VAL A 223 -0.31 6.45 -23.60
N HIS A 224 -1.04 6.83 -24.64
CA HIS A 224 -1.61 8.16 -24.79
C HIS A 224 -2.57 8.49 -23.63
N ALA A 225 -2.69 9.77 -23.26
CA ALA A 225 -3.51 10.19 -22.11
C ALA A 225 -4.94 9.63 -22.16
N SER A 226 -5.61 9.80 -23.30
CA SER A 226 -6.96 9.29 -23.59
C SER A 226 -7.11 7.76 -23.59
N ALA A 227 -6.02 7.01 -23.37
CA ALA A 227 -5.99 5.55 -23.29
C ALA A 227 -5.48 5.04 -21.93
N ALA A 228 -5.03 5.93 -21.04
CA ALA A 228 -4.58 5.60 -19.69
C ALA A 228 -5.75 5.62 -18.70
N VAL A 229 -6.38 6.79 -18.53
CA VAL A 229 -7.49 7.01 -17.59
C VAL A 229 -8.57 7.90 -18.19
N ASP A 230 -9.83 7.61 -17.88
CA ASP A 230 -11.00 8.50 -18.07
C ASP A 230 -11.22 9.32 -16.79
N THR A 231 -12.04 10.38 -16.81
CA THR A 231 -12.40 11.18 -15.63
C THR A 231 -13.88 11.54 -15.62
N ASP A 232 -14.59 11.14 -14.57
CA ASP A 232 -16.03 11.34 -14.48
C ASP A 232 -16.45 12.80 -14.19
N ALA A 233 -17.76 13.07 -14.25
CA ALA A 233 -18.32 14.40 -14.02
C ALA A 233 -18.15 14.96 -12.58
N ARG A 234 -17.57 14.17 -11.65
CA ARG A 234 -17.18 14.59 -10.29
C ARG A 234 -15.67 14.84 -10.17
N GLY A 235 -14.88 14.45 -11.17
CA GLY A 235 -13.42 14.53 -11.17
C GLY A 235 -12.73 13.25 -10.71
N GLN A 236 -13.43 12.12 -10.60
CA GLN A 236 -12.82 10.83 -10.26
C GLN A 236 -12.23 10.18 -11.51
N ALA A 237 -10.96 9.77 -11.45
CA ALA A 237 -10.29 9.07 -12.53
C ALA A 237 -10.62 7.56 -12.54
N PHE A 238 -10.66 6.94 -13.71
CA PHE A 238 -10.91 5.49 -13.87
C PHE A 238 -9.95 4.91 -14.92
N TRP A 239 -9.34 3.76 -14.64
CA TRP A 239 -8.38 3.12 -15.53
C TRP A 239 -9.02 2.58 -16.82
N ILE A 240 -8.56 3.05 -17.97
CA ILE A 240 -8.96 2.53 -19.29
C ILE A 240 -8.12 1.29 -19.62
N ILE A 241 -6.80 1.39 -19.45
CA ILE A 241 -5.85 0.27 -19.57
C ILE A 241 -5.78 -0.51 -18.24
N ASP A 242 -5.64 -1.85 -18.28
CA ASP A 242 -5.29 -2.63 -17.08
C ASP A 242 -3.84 -2.31 -16.66
N PRO A 243 -3.62 -1.61 -15.54
CA PRO A 243 -2.27 -1.22 -15.15
C PRO A 243 -1.47 -2.43 -14.64
N PHE A 244 -2.10 -3.43 -14.02
CA PHE A 244 -1.40 -4.64 -13.58
C PHE A 244 -0.91 -5.44 -14.79
N GLY A 245 -1.80 -5.70 -15.74
CA GLY A 245 -1.46 -6.43 -16.98
C GLY A 245 -0.47 -5.68 -17.87
N PHE A 246 -0.53 -4.35 -17.92
CA PHE A 246 0.47 -3.53 -18.63
C PHE A 246 1.84 -3.58 -17.93
N PHE A 247 1.93 -3.22 -16.64
CA PHE A 247 3.22 -3.17 -15.94
C PHE A 247 3.86 -4.56 -15.80
N GLN A 248 3.08 -5.63 -15.62
CA GLN A 248 3.63 -7.00 -15.66
C GLN A 248 4.29 -7.29 -17.02
N ARG A 249 3.65 -6.90 -18.13
CA ARG A 249 4.17 -7.13 -19.48
C ARG A 249 5.42 -6.29 -19.81
N VAL A 250 5.55 -5.10 -19.21
CA VAL A 250 6.78 -4.30 -19.26
C VAL A 250 7.87 -4.93 -18.40
N LEU A 251 7.61 -5.11 -17.09
CA LEU A 251 8.59 -5.53 -16.10
C LEU A 251 9.08 -6.97 -16.34
N GLN A 252 8.23 -7.90 -16.78
CA GLN A 252 8.58 -9.30 -17.06
C GLN A 252 9.20 -10.02 -15.85
N GLU A 253 8.85 -9.58 -14.64
CA GLU A 253 9.34 -10.08 -13.34
C GLU A 253 8.53 -11.30 -12.87
N ASP A 254 8.16 -12.17 -13.81
CA ASP A 254 7.43 -13.40 -13.52
C ASP A 254 8.31 -14.37 -12.72
N ALA A 255 7.76 -14.94 -11.65
CA ALA A 255 8.48 -15.77 -10.66
C ALA A 255 9.64 -15.08 -9.89
N VAL A 256 9.68 -13.75 -9.87
CA VAL A 256 10.54 -12.97 -8.94
C VAL A 256 9.85 -12.81 -7.58
N PRO A 257 10.55 -13.00 -6.43
CA PRO A 257 10.01 -12.67 -5.11
C PRO A 257 9.91 -11.15 -4.91
N LYS A 258 8.69 -10.67 -4.65
CA LYS A 258 8.34 -9.27 -4.40
C LYS A 258 8.13 -9.04 -2.90
N PRO A 259 8.85 -8.13 -2.25
CA PRO A 259 8.48 -7.62 -0.92
C PRO A 259 7.00 -7.27 -0.81
N ASP A 260 6.33 -7.74 0.25
CA ASP A 260 4.90 -7.53 0.47
C ASP A 260 4.59 -7.03 1.90
N PRO A 261 4.26 -5.73 2.09
CA PRO A 261 3.91 -5.16 3.38
C PRO A 261 2.43 -5.40 3.79
N THR A 262 1.62 -6.04 2.93
CA THR A 262 0.20 -6.32 3.18
C THR A 262 -0.07 -7.64 3.90
N THR A 263 0.96 -8.48 3.99
CA THR A 263 0.90 -9.85 4.52
C THR A 263 1.93 -10.02 5.62
N PHE A 264 1.55 -10.75 6.66
CA PHE A 264 2.45 -11.12 7.75
C PHE A 264 2.08 -12.53 8.20
N GLN A 265 3.05 -13.44 8.22
CA GLN A 265 2.88 -14.84 8.65
C GLN A 265 1.67 -15.53 7.97
N GLY A 266 1.57 -15.33 6.64
CA GLY A 266 0.52 -15.87 5.75
C GLY A 266 -0.81 -15.09 5.72
N LEU A 267 -1.17 -14.40 6.80
CA LEU A 267 -2.45 -13.70 6.93
C LEU A 267 -2.36 -12.25 6.44
N ARG A 268 -3.52 -11.64 6.11
CA ARG A 268 -3.59 -10.20 5.84
C ARG A 268 -3.29 -9.46 7.15
N THR A 269 -2.46 -8.42 7.11
CA THR A 269 -2.23 -7.59 8.30
C THR A 269 -3.51 -6.86 8.70
N PHE A 270 -3.83 -6.85 9.99
CA PHE A 270 -4.91 -6.05 10.57
C PHE A 270 -4.36 -5.16 11.69
N PHE A 271 -4.74 -3.89 11.69
CA PHE A 271 -4.39 -2.97 12.79
C PHE A 271 -5.44 -1.86 12.95
N VAL A 272 -5.47 -1.28 14.15
CA VAL A 272 -6.37 -0.17 14.50
C VAL A 272 -5.54 1.08 14.80
N THR A 273 -5.93 2.21 14.21
CA THR A 273 -5.40 3.55 14.49
C THR A 273 -6.54 4.44 14.99
N VAL A 274 -6.30 5.15 16.09
CA VAL A 274 -7.28 6.10 16.65
C VAL A 274 -6.65 7.49 16.70
N SER A 275 -7.20 8.45 15.96
CA SER A 275 -6.69 9.83 15.96
C SER A 275 -7.25 10.61 17.16
N SER A 276 -6.51 11.62 17.62
CA SER A 276 -6.90 12.47 18.76
C SER A 276 -7.99 13.49 18.41
N VAL A 277 -8.47 13.51 17.17
CA VAL A 277 -9.49 14.48 16.72
C VAL A 277 -10.76 14.31 17.57
N GLY A 278 -11.09 15.37 18.29
CA GLY A 278 -12.22 15.40 19.22
C GLY A 278 -12.01 14.67 20.54
N TRP A 279 -10.77 14.45 21.01
CA TRP A 279 -10.47 13.81 22.31
C TRP A 279 -11.25 14.42 23.50
N LEU A 280 -11.41 15.76 23.49
CA LEU A 280 -12.15 16.54 24.47
C LEU A 280 -13.61 16.85 24.07
N ASP A 281 -14.13 16.29 22.97
CA ASP A 281 -15.51 16.55 22.55
C ASP A 281 -16.51 15.97 23.55
N VAL A 282 -17.51 16.78 23.93
CA VAL A 282 -18.61 16.35 24.80
C VAL A 282 -19.62 15.51 24.02
N MET A 283 -19.93 14.31 24.52
CA MET A 283 -20.99 13.46 24.00
C MET A 283 -22.36 14.18 24.12
N PRO A 284 -23.13 14.36 23.02
CA PRO A 284 -24.44 14.98 23.09
C PRO A 284 -25.39 14.25 24.04
N THR A 285 -25.82 14.95 25.10
CA THR A 285 -26.69 14.43 26.15
C THR A 285 -28.04 13.99 25.56
N ARG A 286 -28.49 12.77 25.85
CA ARG A 286 -29.72 12.20 25.27
C ARG A 286 -30.92 12.35 26.19
N VAL A 287 -30.68 12.38 27.50
CA VAL A 287 -31.69 12.61 28.54
C VAL A 287 -31.20 13.66 29.52
N PHE A 288 -32.07 14.61 29.90
CA PHE A 288 -31.75 15.64 30.89
C PHE A 288 -31.34 14.99 32.23
N GLY A 289 -30.12 15.29 32.70
CA GLY A 289 -29.55 14.72 33.92
C GLY A 289 -28.64 13.50 33.72
N GLU A 290 -28.40 13.04 32.48
CA GLU A 290 -27.26 12.16 32.21
C GLU A 290 -25.93 12.90 32.51
N PRO A 291 -24.93 12.22 33.09
CA PRO A 291 -23.61 12.82 33.30
C PRO A 291 -22.92 13.05 31.94
N GLU A 292 -22.35 14.23 31.78
CA GLU A 292 -21.54 14.62 30.63
C GLU A 292 -20.33 13.68 30.49
N ARG A 293 -20.08 13.18 29.27
CA ARG A 293 -18.92 12.33 28.96
C ARG A 293 -18.11 12.92 27.81
N LEU A 294 -16.79 12.80 27.88
CA LEU A 294 -15.89 13.13 26.77
C LEU A 294 -15.77 11.95 25.80
N ALA A 295 -15.42 12.22 24.56
CA ALA A 295 -15.15 11.19 23.57
C ALA A 295 -14.01 10.25 23.99
N SER A 296 -12.94 10.79 24.60
CA SER A 296 -11.86 10.01 25.21
C SER A 296 -12.34 9.05 26.32
N GLU A 297 -13.30 9.47 27.15
CA GLU A 297 -13.89 8.60 28.18
C GLU A 297 -14.73 7.49 27.53
N VAL A 298 -15.52 7.81 26.50
CA VAL A 298 -16.38 6.87 25.78
C VAL A 298 -15.56 5.88 24.93
N LEU A 299 -14.43 6.30 24.36
CA LEU A 299 -13.45 5.47 23.68
C LEU A 299 -12.92 4.37 24.62
N VAL A 300 -12.47 4.75 25.81
CA VAL A 300 -11.93 3.79 26.78
C VAL A 300 -13.01 2.83 27.27
N GLU A 301 -14.14 3.36 27.77
CA GLU A 301 -15.24 2.56 28.34
C GLU A 301 -15.92 1.61 27.34
N ARG A 302 -15.94 1.93 26.04
CA ARG A 302 -16.78 1.22 25.04
C ARG A 302 -16.02 0.56 23.90
N LEU A 303 -14.73 0.83 23.73
CA LEU A 303 -13.89 0.21 22.70
C LEU A 303 -12.61 -0.39 23.29
N VAL A 304 -11.81 0.38 24.04
CA VAL A 304 -10.52 -0.13 24.56
C VAL A 304 -10.71 -1.29 25.54
N GLU A 305 -11.60 -1.13 26.53
CA GLU A 305 -11.83 -2.15 27.56
C GLU A 305 -12.66 -3.36 27.06
N PRO A 306 -13.71 -3.21 26.23
CA PRO A 306 -14.47 -4.36 25.70
C PRO A 306 -13.79 -5.15 24.57
N PHE A 307 -12.74 -4.59 23.96
CA PHE A 307 -11.93 -5.24 22.92
C PHE A 307 -10.45 -5.31 23.33
N PHE A 308 -10.22 -5.72 24.58
CA PHE A 308 -8.88 -5.94 25.17
C PHE A 308 -8.03 -6.99 24.42
N ASP A 309 -8.67 -7.76 23.53
CA ASP A 309 -8.10 -8.80 22.67
C ASP A 309 -7.68 -8.28 21.28
N ILE A 310 -7.84 -6.97 21.01
CA ILE A 310 -7.47 -6.32 19.75
C ILE A 310 -6.45 -5.20 20.02
N PRO A 311 -5.28 -5.19 19.33
CA PRO A 311 -4.33 -4.09 19.42
C PRO A 311 -4.91 -2.79 18.88
N MET A 312 -4.72 -1.67 19.60
CA MET A 312 -5.17 -0.35 19.20
C MET A 312 -4.07 0.70 19.38
N SER A 313 -3.74 1.42 18.32
CA SER A 313 -2.71 2.47 18.33
C SER A 313 -3.42 3.81 18.52
N ILE A 314 -3.36 4.37 19.74
CA ILE A 314 -4.20 5.50 20.15
C ILE A 314 -3.35 6.75 20.24
N ALA A 315 -3.56 7.66 19.30
CA ALA A 315 -2.92 8.96 19.26
C ALA A 315 -3.59 9.93 20.21
N VAL A 316 -2.77 10.70 20.92
CA VAL A 316 -3.21 11.75 21.84
C VAL A 316 -2.49 13.04 21.47
N LEU A 317 -3.21 14.16 21.54
CA LEU A 317 -2.65 15.49 21.36
C LEU A 317 -2.12 15.99 22.71
N ALA A 318 -0.85 16.39 22.79
CA ALA A 318 -0.28 16.87 24.06
C ALA A 318 -0.99 18.13 24.58
N GLY A 319 -1.33 19.08 23.69
CA GLY A 319 -2.09 20.29 24.00
C GLY A 319 -3.48 20.05 24.62
N ASP A 320 -4.12 18.91 24.33
CA ASP A 320 -5.42 18.54 24.93
C ASP A 320 -5.29 18.09 26.40
N LEU A 321 -4.08 17.83 26.89
CA LEU A 321 -3.84 17.34 28.25
C LEU A 321 -3.37 18.43 29.21
N VAL A 322 -2.96 19.59 28.72
CA VAL A 322 -2.49 20.74 29.52
C VAL A 322 -3.62 21.75 29.72
N ARG A 323 -3.64 22.42 30.89
CA ARG A 323 -4.79 23.22 31.32
C ARG A 323 -5.04 24.44 30.43
N GLU A 324 -3.97 25.04 29.95
CA GLU A 324 -3.99 25.94 28.79
C GLU A 324 -3.10 25.25 27.74
N PRO A 325 -3.55 25.04 26.48
CA PRO A 325 -4.82 25.48 25.89
C PRO A 325 -5.99 24.46 25.96
N GLY A 326 -5.80 23.27 26.55
CA GLY A 326 -6.83 22.22 26.63
C GLY A 326 -8.07 22.55 27.50
N GLY A 327 -8.00 23.61 28.31
CA GLY A 327 -9.12 24.18 29.04
C GLY A 327 -9.71 23.27 30.13
N ASN A 328 -11.00 23.47 30.43
CA ASN A 328 -11.66 22.84 31.59
C ASN A 328 -11.74 21.30 31.54
N PHE A 329 -11.53 20.68 30.38
CA PHE A 329 -11.61 19.24 30.18
C PHE A 329 -10.25 18.53 30.16
N ALA A 330 -9.14 19.28 30.11
CA ALA A 330 -7.78 18.72 30.02
C ALA A 330 -7.47 17.67 31.11
N ASP A 331 -7.87 17.93 32.36
CA ASP A 331 -7.66 17.00 33.48
C ASP A 331 -8.39 15.65 33.30
N ARG A 332 -9.56 15.65 32.64
CA ARG A 332 -10.33 14.44 32.30
C ARG A 332 -9.74 13.74 31.08
N GLY A 333 -9.39 14.50 30.03
CA GLY A 333 -8.67 13.98 28.86
C GLY A 333 -7.35 13.30 29.23
N ARG A 334 -6.62 13.85 30.21
CA ARG A 334 -5.38 13.28 30.77
C ARG A 334 -5.65 11.98 31.54
N GLN A 335 -6.70 11.93 32.37
CA GLN A 335 -7.10 10.69 33.06
C GLN A 335 -7.53 9.60 32.07
N ALA A 336 -8.25 9.95 31.01
CA ALA A 336 -8.60 9.02 29.94
C ALA A 336 -7.36 8.51 29.19
N ALA A 337 -6.39 9.37 28.87
CA ALA A 337 -5.14 8.99 28.21
C ALA A 337 -4.31 8.03 29.06
N MET A 338 -4.15 8.33 30.37
CA MET A 338 -3.47 7.43 31.32
C MET A 338 -4.16 6.07 31.43
N ARG A 339 -5.50 6.03 31.46
CA ARG A 339 -6.27 4.78 31.50
C ARG A 339 -6.17 3.99 30.20
N ALA A 340 -6.11 4.66 29.04
CA ALA A 340 -5.90 4.00 27.75
C ALA A 340 -4.50 3.39 27.67
N PHE A 341 -3.44 4.17 27.95
CA PHE A 341 -2.05 3.70 27.86
C PHE A 341 -1.72 2.59 28.90
N ALA A 342 -2.51 2.47 29.98
CA ALA A 342 -2.41 1.37 30.94
C ALA A 342 -3.00 0.02 30.46
N ALA A 343 -3.83 0.00 29.41
CA ALA A 343 -4.36 -1.23 28.83
C ALA A 343 -3.28 -1.97 28.01
N ALA A 344 -3.19 -3.31 28.10
CA ALA A 344 -2.10 -4.08 27.47
C ALA A 344 -2.14 -4.10 25.93
N ASN A 345 -3.33 -3.98 25.37
CA ASN A 345 -3.60 -3.94 23.94
C ASN A 345 -3.40 -2.55 23.31
N VAL A 346 -3.23 -1.49 24.11
CA VAL A 346 -2.97 -0.16 23.57
C VAL A 346 -1.49 -0.01 23.20
N GLN A 347 -1.24 0.59 22.04
CA GLN A 347 0.02 1.25 21.68
C GLN A 347 -0.21 2.75 21.87
N GLY A 348 0.60 3.40 22.72
CA GLY A 348 0.53 4.86 22.88
C GLY A 348 1.11 5.56 21.66
N ALA A 349 0.40 6.54 21.11
CA ALA A 349 0.83 7.34 19.98
C ALA A 349 0.71 8.85 20.28
N ALA A 350 1.52 9.67 19.59
CA ALA A 350 1.47 11.12 19.65
C ALA A 350 0.82 11.69 18.38
N GLN A 351 0.05 12.79 18.48
CA GLN A 351 -0.46 13.55 17.32
C GLN A 351 0.02 15.02 17.34
N GLY A 352 1.22 15.24 17.89
CA GLY A 352 1.79 16.56 18.14
C GLY A 352 1.20 17.30 19.35
N PHE A 353 1.37 18.62 19.39
CA PHE A 353 0.94 19.49 20.47
C PHE A 353 -0.24 20.38 20.07
N SER A 354 -0.22 21.00 18.88
CA SER A 354 -1.21 22.01 18.47
C SER A 354 -2.24 21.59 17.43
N ASP A 355 -2.24 20.33 16.99
CA ASP A 355 -3.15 19.76 15.98
C ASP A 355 -3.09 20.58 14.67
N ILE A 356 -1.95 20.44 14.00
CA ILE A 356 -1.67 21.08 12.71
C ILE A 356 -2.62 20.53 11.65
N ARG A 357 -3.34 21.45 10.99
CA ARG A 357 -4.26 21.17 9.88
C ARG A 357 -3.56 21.22 8.53
N ASP A 358 -2.62 22.15 8.39
CA ASP A 358 -1.79 22.30 7.20
C ASP A 358 -0.32 22.32 7.61
N TRP A 359 0.40 21.22 7.33
CA TRP A 359 1.83 21.13 7.59
C TRP A 359 2.67 21.93 6.60
N SER A 360 2.20 22.08 5.35
CA SER A 360 2.92 22.77 4.29
C SER A 360 3.01 24.28 4.56
N PHE A 361 2.02 24.85 5.26
CA PHE A 361 2.07 26.22 5.79
C PHE A 361 3.29 26.50 6.68
N PHE A 362 3.81 25.49 7.39
CA PHE A 362 4.88 25.64 8.37
C PHE A 362 6.30 25.41 7.83
N ALA A 363 6.46 25.11 6.53
CA ALA A 363 7.76 24.99 5.88
C ALA A 363 8.52 26.33 5.88
N ASP A 364 7.87 27.37 5.33
CA ASP A 364 8.37 28.76 5.32
C ASP A 364 7.65 29.61 6.39
N TYR A 365 7.63 29.16 7.66
CA TYR A 365 6.80 29.76 8.71
C TYR A 365 7.09 31.25 9.00
N ASP A 366 6.06 32.10 8.82
CA ASP A 366 6.03 33.50 9.27
C ASP A 366 4.94 33.71 10.34
N GLU A 367 5.34 34.15 11.53
CA GLU A 367 4.45 34.43 12.67
C GLU A 367 3.41 35.53 12.36
N GLY A 368 3.78 36.51 11.53
CA GLY A 368 2.89 37.57 11.06
C GLY A 368 1.84 37.05 10.08
N GLN A 369 2.21 36.14 9.18
CA GLN A 369 1.25 35.48 8.28
C GLN A 369 0.26 34.61 9.05
N GLU A 370 0.70 33.88 10.08
CA GLU A 370 -0.21 33.15 10.96
C GLU A 370 -1.14 34.09 11.73
N ALA A 371 -0.61 35.21 12.27
CA ALA A 371 -1.41 36.22 12.95
C ALA A 371 -2.47 36.87 12.04
N GLU A 372 -2.13 37.22 10.79
CA GLU A 372 -3.10 37.75 9.82
C GLU A 372 -4.22 36.76 9.48
N ILE A 373 -3.94 35.45 9.46
CA ILE A 373 -4.96 34.40 9.28
C ILE A 373 -5.84 34.26 10.53
N LEU A 374 -5.28 34.37 11.74
CA LEU A 374 -6.02 34.25 13.00
C LEU A 374 -6.92 35.45 13.29
N ASP A 375 -6.49 36.67 12.93
CA ASP A 375 -7.26 37.92 13.03
C ASP A 375 -8.27 38.12 11.87
N ALA A 376 -8.27 37.24 10.86
CA ALA A 376 -9.16 37.35 9.71
C ALA A 376 -10.65 37.23 10.12
N PRO A 377 -11.51 38.18 9.73
CA PRO A 377 -12.92 38.16 10.13
C PRO A 377 -13.69 37.01 9.48
N GLU A 378 -14.54 36.33 10.28
CA GLU A 378 -15.42 35.27 9.79
C GLU A 378 -16.26 35.75 8.59
N VAL A 379 -16.08 35.10 7.43
CA VAL A 379 -16.91 35.34 6.26
C VAL A 379 -18.24 34.60 6.46
N GLU A 380 -19.33 35.34 6.69
CA GLU A 380 -20.69 34.76 6.74
C GLU A 380 -20.95 33.91 5.48
N GLU A 381 -21.48 32.69 5.65
CA GLU A 381 -21.93 31.84 4.53
C GLU A 381 -23.23 32.38 3.88
N GLY A 382 -23.11 33.53 3.24
CA GLY A 382 -24.15 34.14 2.41
C GLY A 382 -24.49 33.24 1.22
N ARG A 383 -25.75 32.80 1.15
CA ARG A 383 -26.25 31.83 0.15
C ARG A 383 -26.21 32.31 -1.32
N ASP A 384 -25.81 33.56 -1.56
CA ASP A 384 -25.67 34.20 -2.87
C ASP A 384 -24.21 34.59 -3.20
N ALA A 385 -23.21 34.01 -2.51
CA ALA A 385 -21.79 34.25 -2.79
C ALA A 385 -21.37 33.70 -4.17
N LEU A 386 -21.42 34.57 -5.18
CA LEU A 386 -21.06 34.26 -6.57
C LEU A 386 -19.60 33.79 -6.68
N VAL A 387 -19.41 32.59 -7.21
CA VAL A 387 -18.12 31.88 -7.28
C VAL A 387 -17.12 32.62 -8.17
N THR A 388 -16.12 33.26 -7.56
CA THR A 388 -14.85 33.56 -8.22
C THR A 388 -13.99 32.30 -8.30
N SER A 389 -13.28 32.11 -9.42
CA SER A 389 -12.56 30.87 -9.72
C SER A 389 -11.52 30.50 -8.65
N ALA A 390 -10.80 31.47 -8.09
CA ALA A 390 -9.80 31.25 -7.04
C ALA A 390 -10.36 30.51 -5.81
N VAL A 391 -11.59 30.80 -5.37
CA VAL A 391 -12.24 30.10 -4.25
C VAL A 391 -12.56 28.65 -4.62
N LYS A 392 -12.79 28.35 -5.90
CA LYS A 392 -12.98 26.98 -6.39
C LYS A 392 -11.67 26.21 -6.50
N THR A 393 -10.57 26.87 -6.87
CA THR A 393 -9.21 26.28 -6.85
C THR A 393 -8.77 25.95 -5.42
N LEU A 394 -8.95 26.89 -4.49
CA LEU A 394 -8.68 26.66 -3.06
C LEU A 394 -9.56 25.54 -2.49
N ARG A 395 -10.87 25.50 -2.82
CA ARG A 395 -11.72 24.34 -2.45
C ARG A 395 -11.33 23.03 -3.12
N GLY A 396 -10.53 23.05 -4.18
CA GLY A 396 -9.93 21.86 -4.79
C GLY A 396 -8.69 21.39 -4.02
N ALA A 397 -7.77 22.30 -3.73
CA ALA A 397 -6.58 22.01 -2.90
C ALA A 397 -6.97 21.56 -1.48
N PHE A 398 -8.04 22.12 -0.92
CA PHE A 398 -8.61 21.72 0.37
C PHE A 398 -9.71 20.64 0.28
N ALA A 399 -9.92 19.99 -0.88
CA ALA A 399 -10.96 18.96 -1.03
C ALA A 399 -10.65 17.69 -0.22
N ASP A 400 -9.39 17.26 -0.24
CA ASP A 400 -8.88 16.12 0.55
C ASP A 400 -8.55 16.51 2.00
N THR A 401 -8.80 17.77 2.40
CA THR A 401 -8.59 18.28 3.76
C THR A 401 -9.88 18.93 4.28
N GLY A 402 -10.93 18.13 4.45
CA GLY A 402 -12.26 18.61 4.83
C GLY A 402 -12.22 19.50 6.08
N ALA A 403 -12.43 20.79 5.88
CA ALA A 403 -12.15 21.83 6.86
C ALA A 403 -12.88 21.57 8.19
N SER A 404 -12.12 21.21 9.23
CA SER A 404 -12.68 20.86 10.53
C SER A 404 -13.38 22.08 11.15
N THR A 405 -14.70 22.02 11.26
CA THR A 405 -15.55 23.02 11.94
C THR A 405 -15.40 22.96 13.46
N PHE A 406 -14.17 23.13 13.97
CA PHE A 406 -13.84 23.41 15.37
C PHE A 406 -12.52 24.20 15.46
N SER A 407 -12.59 25.43 14.95
CA SER A 407 -11.71 26.56 15.24
C SER A 407 -12.61 27.78 15.46
N HIS A 408 -12.19 28.76 16.25
CA HIS A 408 -12.87 30.07 16.30
C HIS A 408 -12.52 30.98 15.12
N THR A 409 -11.55 30.58 14.28
CA THR A 409 -11.25 31.20 12.99
C THR A 409 -11.18 30.12 11.91
N PRO A 410 -12.10 30.09 10.92
CA PRO A 410 -11.99 29.20 9.76
C PRO A 410 -10.70 29.47 8.97
N GLY A 411 -9.99 28.41 8.56
CA GLY A 411 -8.73 28.52 7.81
C GLY A 411 -7.46 28.60 8.68
N ALA A 412 -7.57 28.68 10.01
CA ALA A 412 -6.40 28.65 10.89
C ALA A 412 -5.56 27.35 10.71
N PRO A 413 -4.23 27.44 10.52
CA PRO A 413 -3.38 26.32 10.10
C PRO A 413 -3.16 25.24 11.18
N ARG A 414 -3.51 25.53 12.44
CA ARG A 414 -3.51 24.61 13.58
C ARG A 414 -4.65 24.91 14.57
N LYS A 415 -4.93 24.01 15.51
CA LYS A 415 -5.95 24.20 16.56
C LYS A 415 -5.48 25.15 17.67
N TYR A 416 -4.20 25.08 18.05
CA TYR A 416 -3.65 25.83 19.19
C TYR A 416 -2.47 26.74 18.79
N ALA A 417 -2.76 28.01 18.55
CA ALA A 417 -1.78 29.06 18.25
C ALA A 417 -1.59 30.04 19.44
N THR A 418 -1.53 29.53 20.67
CA THR A 418 -1.31 30.36 21.89
C THR A 418 0.15 30.79 22.08
N ALA A 419 1.04 30.29 21.24
CA ALA A 419 2.45 30.66 21.10
C ALA A 419 2.86 30.43 19.63
N PRO A 420 3.95 31.04 19.14
CA PRO A 420 4.48 30.76 17.79
C PRO A 420 4.72 29.27 17.55
N PHE A 421 4.78 28.86 16.29
CA PHE A 421 5.09 27.48 15.93
C PHE A 421 6.53 27.12 16.30
N ASP A 422 6.71 25.94 16.89
CA ASP A 422 8.01 25.35 17.20
C ASP A 422 7.96 23.85 16.91
N LEU A 423 8.68 23.44 15.86
CA LEU A 423 8.75 22.05 15.41
C LEU A 423 9.29 21.12 16.52
N GLY A 424 10.17 21.62 17.39
CA GLY A 424 10.69 20.87 18.53
C GLY A 424 9.59 20.47 19.52
N THR A 425 8.67 21.39 19.81
CA THR A 425 7.47 21.17 20.64
C THR A 425 6.47 20.23 19.97
N GLU A 426 6.20 20.41 18.68
CA GLU A 426 5.23 19.59 17.94
C GLU A 426 5.67 18.13 17.77
N VAL A 427 6.97 17.86 17.64
CA VAL A 427 7.47 16.49 17.42
C VAL A 427 7.99 15.87 18.72
N ALA A 428 9.22 16.24 19.12
CA ALA A 428 9.88 15.62 20.28
C ALA A 428 9.26 16.06 21.62
N GLY A 429 8.78 17.29 21.73
CA GLY A 429 8.12 17.83 22.92
C GLY A 429 6.83 17.06 23.25
N ALA A 430 5.94 16.93 22.26
CA ALA A 430 4.69 16.17 22.40
C ALA A 430 4.92 14.70 22.80
N ILE A 431 5.89 14.02 22.19
CA ILE A 431 6.28 12.65 22.58
C ILE A 431 6.73 12.61 24.05
N ASN A 432 7.54 13.57 24.50
CA ASN A 432 8.02 13.64 25.88
C ASN A 432 6.91 13.95 26.90
N GLU A 433 5.96 14.83 26.58
CA GLU A 433 4.79 15.08 27.46
C GLU A 433 3.92 13.84 27.63
N LEU A 434 3.73 13.05 26.57
CA LEU A 434 2.95 11.82 26.61
C LEU A 434 3.69 10.68 27.31
N ASN A 435 5.01 10.58 27.15
CA ASN A 435 5.85 9.66 27.93
C ASN A 435 5.77 9.93 29.44
N ALA A 436 5.57 11.19 29.85
CA ALA A 436 5.42 11.53 31.26
C ALA A 436 4.13 10.98 31.89
N LEU A 437 3.09 10.64 31.10
CA LEU A 437 1.84 10.04 31.59
C LEU A 437 2.05 8.66 32.22
N SER A 438 3.02 7.90 31.71
CA SER A 438 3.41 6.56 32.18
C SER A 438 4.72 6.57 32.97
N GLN A 439 5.28 7.75 33.27
CA GLN A 439 6.64 7.91 33.81
C GLN A 439 7.73 7.20 32.98
N GLY A 440 7.48 6.97 31.68
CA GLY A 440 8.34 6.20 30.79
C GLY A 440 8.21 4.68 30.89
N GLU A 441 7.39 4.12 31.80
CA GLU A 441 7.15 2.66 31.89
C GLU A 441 6.46 2.11 30.63
N ARG A 442 5.71 2.96 29.93
CA ARG A 442 5.07 2.68 28.64
C ARG A 442 5.23 3.88 27.72
N PRO A 443 6.34 3.96 26.96
CA PRO A 443 6.58 5.09 26.08
C PRO A 443 5.62 5.07 24.87
N VAL A 444 5.50 6.22 24.24
CA VAL A 444 4.94 6.37 22.89
C VAL A 444 5.77 5.54 21.90
N GLN A 445 5.11 4.83 20.99
CA GLN A 445 5.73 3.96 19.98
C GLN A 445 5.27 4.28 18.55
N LEU A 446 4.47 5.33 18.37
CA LEU A 446 4.02 5.80 17.06
C LEU A 446 3.81 7.32 17.09
N TYR A 447 4.18 8.01 16.01
CA TYR A 447 3.78 9.38 15.73
C TYR A 447 2.76 9.40 14.59
N ALA A 448 1.64 10.10 14.78
CA ALA A 448 0.55 10.20 13.82
C ALA A 448 0.51 11.61 13.22
N TRP A 449 0.69 11.73 11.91
CA TRP A 449 0.62 13.02 11.22
C TRP A 449 -0.81 13.59 11.24
N SER A 450 -0.96 14.80 11.74
CA SER A 450 -2.25 15.51 11.82
C SER A 450 -2.63 16.20 10.51
N GLY A 451 -3.92 16.57 10.38
CA GLY A 451 -4.37 17.49 9.33
C GLY A 451 -4.25 16.91 7.92
N ASN A 452 -3.65 17.69 7.02
CA ASN A 452 -3.35 17.28 5.65
C ASN A 452 -2.23 16.23 5.53
N ALA A 453 -1.48 15.98 6.60
CA ALA A 453 -0.35 15.06 6.64
C ALA A 453 0.62 15.23 5.45
N ARG A 454 0.93 16.48 5.07
CA ARG A 454 1.99 16.89 4.13
C ARG A 454 3.17 17.56 4.88
N PRO A 455 3.87 16.85 5.81
CA PRO A 455 5.08 17.35 6.45
C PRO A 455 6.16 17.67 5.42
N PHE A 456 6.85 18.78 5.65
CA PHE A 456 8.06 19.19 4.95
C PHE A 456 9.28 18.39 5.43
N GLU A 457 10.41 18.54 4.73
CA GLU A 457 11.60 17.71 4.93
C GLU A 457 12.17 17.80 6.35
N GLU A 458 12.33 19.01 6.89
CA GLU A 458 12.84 19.22 8.25
C GLU A 458 11.89 18.66 9.33
N ALA A 459 10.59 18.56 9.05
CA ALA A 459 9.64 17.90 9.94
C ALA A 459 9.81 16.37 9.94
N LEU A 460 10.16 15.77 8.80
CA LEU A 460 10.49 14.35 8.68
C LEU A 460 11.88 14.04 9.29
N GLU A 461 12.87 14.92 9.13
CA GLU A 461 14.15 14.83 9.87
C GLU A 461 13.91 14.87 11.38
N ALA A 462 13.17 15.88 11.87
CA ALA A 462 12.86 16.03 13.28
C ALA A 462 12.10 14.82 13.86
N GLN A 463 11.21 14.19 13.08
CA GLN A 463 10.52 12.97 13.47
C GLN A 463 11.46 11.75 13.44
N SER A 464 12.26 11.58 12.40
CA SER A 464 13.25 10.49 12.28
C SER A 464 14.23 10.49 13.47
N ALA A 465 14.70 11.67 13.88
CA ALA A 465 15.58 11.85 15.04
C ALA A 465 14.99 11.36 16.39
N THR A 466 13.67 11.15 16.50
CA THR A 466 13.04 10.59 17.71
C THR A 466 13.18 9.08 17.83
N SER A 467 13.52 8.37 16.75
CA SER A 467 13.46 6.90 16.64
C SER A 467 12.07 6.29 16.89
N VAL A 468 11.00 7.10 16.93
CA VAL A 468 9.61 6.64 16.99
C VAL A 468 9.06 6.54 15.57
N PRO A 469 8.60 5.37 15.09
CA PRO A 469 7.99 5.23 13.77
C PRO A 469 6.81 6.18 13.58
N ALA A 470 6.64 6.73 12.38
CA ALA A 470 5.54 7.62 12.06
C ALA A 470 4.72 7.14 10.87
N MET A 471 3.43 7.49 10.88
CA MET A 471 2.53 7.29 9.74
C MET A 471 1.40 8.32 9.70
N GLY A 472 0.73 8.41 8.56
CA GLY A 472 -0.50 9.18 8.38
C GLY A 472 -0.61 9.74 6.97
N GLY A 473 -1.82 10.09 6.55
CA GLY A 473 -2.07 10.62 5.19
C GLY A 473 -2.12 9.51 4.13
N GLY A 474 -2.48 9.87 2.90
CA GLY A 474 -2.73 8.89 1.84
C GLY A 474 -3.96 8.02 2.15
N GLY A 475 -3.76 6.73 2.44
CA GLY A 475 -4.85 5.80 2.69
C GLY A 475 -5.53 5.34 1.39
N GLY A 476 -6.85 5.54 1.33
CA GLY A 476 -7.66 5.28 0.15
C GLY A 476 -9.06 4.75 0.45
N ILE A 477 -9.97 4.94 -0.51
CA ILE A 477 -11.32 4.37 -0.58
C ILE A 477 -11.52 3.74 -1.95
N MET A 478 -12.08 2.54 -1.97
CA MET A 478 -12.54 1.86 -3.18
C MET A 478 -13.88 1.20 -2.87
N ASP A 479 -14.98 1.91 -3.09
CA ASP A 479 -16.35 1.48 -2.73
C ASP A 479 -17.33 1.73 -3.90
N ALA A 480 -18.61 1.37 -3.76
CA ALA A 480 -19.60 1.54 -4.82
C ALA A 480 -19.85 3.00 -5.27
N ALA A 481 -19.39 4.01 -4.52
CA ALA A 481 -19.44 5.41 -4.95
C ALA A 481 -18.21 5.81 -5.79
N GLY A 482 -17.10 5.08 -5.65
CA GLY A 482 -15.88 5.27 -6.43
C GLY A 482 -15.05 3.99 -6.57
N PRO A 483 -15.47 3.01 -7.40
CA PRO A 483 -14.87 1.67 -7.45
C PRO A 483 -13.66 1.61 -8.38
N SER A 484 -12.61 2.40 -8.07
CA SER A 484 -11.38 2.50 -8.88
C SER A 484 -10.12 2.37 -8.02
N LEU A 485 -9.08 1.77 -8.60
CA LEU A 485 -7.72 1.78 -8.05
C LEU A 485 -7.18 3.19 -7.83
N THR A 486 -7.66 4.20 -8.57
CA THR A 486 -7.25 5.61 -8.42
C THR A 486 -7.68 6.23 -7.08
N GLY A 487 -8.61 5.58 -6.37
CA GLY A 487 -8.98 5.92 -5.00
C GLY A 487 -8.02 5.38 -3.94
N LEU A 488 -6.95 4.67 -4.32
CA LEU A 488 -5.96 4.09 -3.41
C LEU A 488 -4.61 4.78 -3.57
N TRP A 489 -4.05 5.29 -2.48
CA TRP A 489 -2.69 5.84 -2.44
C TRP A 489 -1.64 4.72 -2.35
N PRO A 490 -0.36 4.99 -2.64
CA PRO A 490 0.75 4.05 -2.39
C PRO A 490 0.99 3.78 -0.89
N PHE A 491 2.09 3.11 -0.53
CA PHE A 491 2.45 2.86 0.88
C PHE A 491 3.19 4.04 1.55
N SER A 492 3.79 4.91 0.75
CA SER A 492 4.61 6.03 1.23
C SER A 492 4.63 7.18 0.23
N ALA A 493 5.15 8.33 0.64
CA ALA A 493 5.55 9.42 -0.26
C ALA A 493 6.98 9.90 0.06
N GLN A 494 7.76 10.12 -0.99
CA GLN A 494 9.07 10.77 -0.90
C GLN A 494 8.89 12.28 -0.64
N VAL A 495 9.71 12.84 0.25
CA VAL A 495 9.91 14.27 0.49
C VAL A 495 11.40 14.47 0.74
N GLY A 496 12.10 15.02 -0.25
CA GLY A 496 13.56 15.10 -0.25
C GLY A 496 14.20 13.71 -0.04
N ASP A 497 15.06 13.60 0.96
CA ASP A 497 15.74 12.35 1.36
C ASP A 497 14.83 11.38 2.16
N TYR A 498 13.66 11.84 2.62
CA TYR A 498 12.80 11.09 3.54
C TYR A 498 11.59 10.43 2.85
N ASN A 499 11.07 9.36 3.47
CA ASN A 499 9.84 8.69 3.06
C ASN A 499 8.84 8.68 4.21
N GLN A 500 7.75 9.44 4.07
CA GLN A 500 6.60 9.35 4.97
C GLN A 500 5.83 8.07 4.68
N VAL A 501 5.52 7.27 5.72
CA VAL A 501 4.59 6.14 5.58
C VAL A 501 3.15 6.66 5.60
N TYR A 502 2.36 6.23 4.63
CA TYR A 502 0.93 6.53 4.56
C TYR A 502 0.09 5.53 5.37
N ASP A 503 -1.10 5.97 5.75
CA ASP A 503 -2.19 5.08 6.10
C ASP A 503 -2.40 4.04 4.99
N ALA A 504 -2.76 2.82 5.38
CA ALA A 504 -3.12 1.77 4.45
C ALA A 504 -4.49 2.03 3.79
N LEU A 505 -5.46 2.56 4.55
CA LEU A 505 -6.82 2.88 4.11
C LEU A 505 -7.33 4.14 4.82
N SER A 506 -8.23 4.89 4.17
CA SER A 506 -8.80 6.12 4.75
C SER A 506 -9.68 5.84 5.97
N GLY A 507 -9.70 6.78 6.91
CA GLY A 507 -10.48 6.68 8.14
C GLY A 507 -11.93 7.13 8.04
N ASP A 508 -12.63 7.01 9.16
CA ASP A 508 -14.03 7.41 9.36
C ASP A 508 -14.41 8.80 8.83
N ALA A 509 -13.50 9.78 8.88
CA ALA A 509 -13.72 11.13 8.38
C ALA A 509 -14.12 11.14 6.89
N SER A 510 -13.34 10.47 6.04
CA SER A 510 -13.55 10.42 4.59
C SER A 510 -14.90 9.78 4.23
N TYR A 511 -15.28 8.70 4.92
CA TYR A 511 -16.57 8.03 4.72
C TYR A 511 -17.80 8.77 5.28
N THR A 512 -17.62 9.78 6.14
CA THR A 512 -18.74 10.47 6.82
C THR A 512 -18.90 11.94 6.45
N GLY A 513 -18.13 12.41 5.46
CA GLY A 513 -18.05 13.82 5.11
C GLY A 513 -17.49 14.64 6.28
N TYR A 514 -16.40 14.17 6.90
CA TYR A 514 -15.75 14.78 8.07
C TYR A 514 -16.73 14.98 9.23
N TRP A 515 -17.46 13.90 9.57
CA TRP A 515 -18.51 13.85 10.59
C TRP A 515 -19.72 14.80 10.37
N THR A 516 -19.90 15.36 9.17
CA THR A 516 -21.06 16.22 8.87
C THR A 516 -22.29 15.39 8.51
N SER A 517 -22.27 14.65 7.40
CA SER A 517 -23.31 13.71 6.97
C SER A 517 -22.86 12.90 5.73
N PRO A 518 -23.22 11.60 5.60
CA PRO A 518 -23.95 10.78 6.56
C PRO A 518 -23.01 10.03 7.53
N LEU A 519 -23.30 10.09 8.84
CA LEU A 519 -22.51 9.37 9.85
C LEU A 519 -22.59 7.83 9.72
N TYR A 520 -23.56 7.29 8.99
CA TYR A 520 -23.60 5.85 8.67
C TYR A 520 -22.72 5.49 7.46
N GLY A 521 -22.13 6.46 6.75
CA GLY A 521 -21.30 6.21 5.57
C GLY A 521 -20.08 5.35 5.86
N PHE A 522 -19.60 5.31 7.12
CA PHE A 522 -18.47 4.46 7.52
C PHE A 522 -18.70 2.95 7.37
N TYR A 523 -19.94 2.49 7.13
CA TYR A 523 -20.16 1.10 6.70
C TYR A 523 -19.63 0.79 5.28
N GLY A 524 -19.27 1.82 4.48
CA GLY A 524 -18.63 1.69 3.17
C GLY A 524 -17.24 1.06 3.21
N LEU A 525 -16.52 1.18 4.34
CA LEU A 525 -15.20 0.55 4.54
C LEU A 525 -15.25 -0.98 4.30
N LYS A 526 -16.41 -1.63 4.47
CA LYS A 526 -16.55 -3.07 4.17
C LYS A 526 -16.21 -3.37 2.70
N GLU A 527 -16.71 -2.57 1.77
CA GLU A 527 -16.51 -2.82 0.35
C GLU A 527 -15.05 -2.56 -0.04
N THR A 528 -14.44 -1.49 0.48
CA THR A 528 -13.01 -1.23 0.32
C THR A 528 -12.15 -2.38 0.86
N LEU A 529 -12.52 -2.98 2.00
CA LEU A 529 -11.83 -4.16 2.55
C LEU A 529 -11.99 -5.41 1.67
N GLU A 530 -13.11 -5.56 0.96
CA GLU A 530 -13.35 -6.67 0.02
C GLU A 530 -12.56 -6.49 -1.28
N GLN A 531 -12.63 -5.30 -1.90
CA GLN A 531 -11.92 -4.94 -3.15
C GLN A 531 -10.39 -4.93 -2.99
N THR A 532 -9.87 -4.50 -1.83
CA THR A 532 -8.41 -4.47 -1.57
C THR A 532 -7.82 -5.79 -1.07
N GLU A 533 -8.64 -6.85 -0.97
CA GLU A 533 -8.21 -8.22 -0.67
C GLU A 533 -8.41 -9.17 -1.87
N ASN A 534 -9.39 -8.93 -2.75
CA ASN A 534 -9.75 -9.84 -3.83
C ASN A 534 -10.01 -9.09 -5.14
N PRO A 535 -9.52 -9.57 -6.30
CA PRO A 535 -8.77 -10.82 -6.50
C PRO A 535 -7.32 -10.74 -6.02
N ARG A 536 -6.77 -9.53 -5.81
CA ARG A 536 -5.39 -9.28 -5.37
C ARG A 536 -5.42 -8.61 -3.99
N ARG A 537 -4.46 -8.96 -3.13
CA ARG A 537 -4.22 -8.22 -1.88
C ARG A 537 -3.42 -6.96 -2.23
N LEU A 538 -4.03 -5.80 -2.00
CA LEU A 538 -3.47 -4.48 -2.33
C LEU A 538 -3.14 -3.67 -1.07
N LYS A 539 -3.91 -3.83 0.01
CA LYS A 539 -3.72 -3.09 1.28
C LYS A 539 -3.95 -4.00 2.50
N PRO A 540 -3.35 -3.70 3.66
CA PRO A 540 -3.80 -4.17 4.98
C PRO A 540 -5.31 -3.95 5.25
N PHE A 541 -5.85 -4.65 6.24
CA PHE A 541 -7.10 -4.24 6.91
C PHE A 541 -6.74 -3.22 8.00
N GLN A 542 -6.68 -1.94 7.64
CA GLN A 542 -6.66 -0.88 8.64
C GLN A 542 -8.09 -0.50 9.06
N LEU A 543 -8.30 -0.34 10.36
CA LEU A 543 -9.47 0.33 10.93
C LEU A 543 -9.02 1.66 11.55
N SER A 544 -9.15 2.75 10.80
CA SER A 544 -8.77 4.10 11.24
C SER A 544 -10.01 4.93 11.60
N PHE A 545 -10.02 5.56 12.78
CA PHE A 545 -11.11 6.43 13.20
C PHE A 545 -10.69 7.51 14.21
N ALA A 546 -11.41 8.63 14.28
CA ALA A 546 -11.18 9.63 15.32
C ALA A 546 -11.83 9.28 16.67
N ALA A 547 -11.26 9.78 17.77
CA ALA A 547 -11.91 9.77 19.09
C ALA A 547 -13.35 10.32 19.02
N ARG A 548 -13.57 11.38 18.23
CA ARG A 548 -14.89 11.94 17.86
C ARG A 548 -15.94 10.89 17.42
N SER A 549 -15.57 9.86 16.66
CA SER A 549 -16.56 8.85 16.23
C SER A 549 -17.09 7.96 17.34
N THR A 550 -16.48 8.01 18.54
CA THR A 550 -16.98 7.25 19.68
C THR A 550 -18.21 7.86 20.33
N ILE A 551 -18.52 9.15 20.13
CA ILE A 551 -19.71 9.78 20.74
C ILE A 551 -20.99 9.56 19.93
N TYR A 552 -20.92 9.63 18.60
CA TYR A 552 -22.03 9.27 17.71
C TYR A 552 -22.41 7.78 17.84
N PHE A 553 -23.63 7.40 17.45
CA PHE A 553 -24.08 6.00 17.60
C PHE A 553 -23.74 5.17 16.35
N GLU A 554 -23.85 5.82 15.20
CA GLU A 554 -23.73 5.32 13.85
C GLU A 554 -22.31 4.82 13.60
N THR A 555 -21.31 5.70 13.74
CA THR A 555 -19.89 5.39 13.57
C THR A 555 -19.37 4.48 14.69
N ARG A 556 -19.69 4.70 15.97
CA ARG A 556 -19.32 3.76 17.05
C ARG A 556 -19.87 2.36 16.81
N ARG A 557 -21.06 2.19 16.22
CA ARG A 557 -21.61 0.87 15.87
C ARG A 557 -20.90 0.26 14.66
N ALA A 558 -20.50 1.08 13.67
CA ALA A 558 -19.65 0.64 12.57
C ALA A 558 -18.28 0.15 13.07
N ILE A 559 -17.56 0.96 13.87
CA ILE A 559 -16.29 0.59 14.53
C ILE A 559 -16.42 -0.75 15.26
N ALA A 560 -17.42 -0.89 16.13
CA ALA A 560 -17.66 -2.13 16.84
C ALA A 560 -17.91 -3.31 15.88
N SER A 561 -18.62 -3.12 14.76
CA SER A 561 -18.82 -4.19 13.77
C SER A 561 -17.53 -4.57 13.01
N TYR A 562 -16.60 -3.64 12.80
CA TYR A 562 -15.31 -3.94 12.18
C TYR A 562 -14.34 -4.64 13.15
N LEU A 563 -14.42 -4.35 14.45
CA LEU A 563 -13.68 -5.09 15.48
C LEU A 563 -14.16 -6.55 15.58
N GLU A 564 -15.49 -6.79 15.53
CA GLU A 564 -16.04 -8.17 15.45
C GLU A 564 -15.73 -8.86 14.11
N LEU A 565 -15.64 -8.11 13.00
CA LEU A 565 -15.18 -8.63 11.70
C LEU A 565 -13.71 -9.07 11.78
N ALA A 566 -12.83 -8.28 12.42
CA ALA A 566 -11.42 -8.63 12.59
C ALA A 566 -11.17 -9.81 13.54
N ARG A 567 -12.08 -10.06 14.49
CA ARG A 567 -12.11 -11.31 15.28
C ARG A 567 -12.42 -12.56 14.45
N SER A 568 -13.21 -12.41 13.37
CA SER A 568 -13.73 -13.50 12.55
C SER A 568 -13.11 -13.63 11.16
N SER A 569 -12.17 -12.75 10.80
CA SER A 569 -11.45 -12.74 9.52
C SER A 569 -10.09 -13.43 9.61
N GLU A 570 -9.59 -13.94 8.48
CA GLU A 570 -8.24 -14.49 8.30
C GLU A 570 -7.14 -13.40 8.30
N VAL A 571 -7.02 -12.71 9.44
CA VAL A 571 -6.09 -11.61 9.67
C VAL A 571 -5.18 -11.89 10.87
N VAL A 572 -3.98 -11.30 10.83
CA VAL A 572 -3.06 -11.24 11.97
C VAL A 572 -3.11 -9.83 12.59
N PRO A 573 -3.52 -9.68 13.86
CA PRO A 573 -3.55 -8.38 14.53
C PRO A 573 -2.14 -7.89 14.92
N ILE A 574 -1.69 -6.79 14.31
CA ILE A 574 -0.41 -6.12 14.61
C ILE A 574 -0.62 -4.73 15.24
N ARG A 575 0.45 -4.16 15.80
CA ARG A 575 0.49 -2.74 16.18
C ARG A 575 0.75 -1.88 14.92
N ALA A 576 0.32 -0.62 14.90
CA ALA A 576 0.49 0.22 13.72
C ALA A 576 1.97 0.60 13.47
N SER A 577 2.80 0.69 14.52
CA SER A 577 4.26 0.84 14.35
C SER A 577 4.87 -0.29 13.52
N THR A 578 4.42 -1.54 13.74
CA THR A 578 4.87 -2.72 12.99
C THR A 578 4.54 -2.61 11.51
N TYR A 579 3.39 -2.03 11.14
CA TYR A 579 3.08 -1.71 9.74
C TYR A 579 4.03 -0.64 9.19
N ALA A 580 4.29 0.45 9.92
CA ALA A 580 5.20 1.50 9.48
C ALA A 580 6.64 0.98 9.27
N GLU A 581 7.15 0.19 10.21
CA GLU A 581 8.45 -0.50 10.13
C GLU A 581 8.50 -1.51 8.96
N THR A 582 7.37 -2.16 8.65
CA THR A 582 7.23 -3.09 7.51
C THR A 582 7.23 -2.35 6.18
N VAL A 583 6.63 -1.15 6.09
CA VAL A 583 6.70 -0.31 4.88
C VAL A 583 8.11 0.21 4.65
N GLN A 584 8.81 0.70 5.69
CA GLN A 584 10.22 1.08 5.55
C GLN A 584 11.07 -0.12 5.08
N GLY A 585 10.81 -1.31 5.62
CA GLY A 585 11.40 -2.57 5.16
C GLY A 585 11.10 -2.94 3.70
N PHE A 586 9.89 -2.63 3.20
CA PHE A 586 9.55 -2.79 1.78
C PHE A 586 10.37 -1.84 0.88
N LEU A 587 10.61 -0.61 1.33
CA LEU A 587 11.39 0.39 0.59
C LEU A 587 12.88 0.02 0.53
N SER A 588 13.45 -0.46 1.63
CA SER A 588 14.89 -0.76 1.73
C SER A 588 15.31 -2.16 1.25
N ALA A 589 14.38 -3.13 1.17
CA ALA A 589 14.75 -4.53 0.89
C ALA A 589 15.44 -4.73 -0.47
N ARG A 590 16.59 -5.42 -0.49
CA ARG A 590 17.27 -5.86 -1.72
C ARG A 590 17.09 -7.36 -1.95
N ILE A 591 16.82 -7.73 -3.19
CA ILE A 591 16.54 -9.12 -3.62
C ILE A 591 17.68 -9.58 -4.53
N ILE A 592 18.45 -10.58 -4.09
CA ILE A 592 19.72 -10.98 -4.72
C ILE A 592 19.60 -12.40 -5.26
N SER A 593 19.75 -12.59 -6.56
CA SER A 593 19.74 -13.93 -7.16
C SER A 593 21.07 -14.64 -6.91
N THR A 594 21.02 -15.85 -6.33
CA THR A 594 22.23 -16.65 -6.02
C THR A 594 22.31 -17.93 -6.87
N ALA A 595 21.17 -18.42 -7.33
CA ALA A 595 21.01 -19.55 -8.25
C ALA A 595 19.63 -19.45 -8.94
N PRO A 596 19.30 -20.27 -9.96
CA PRO A 596 17.98 -20.17 -10.59
C PRO A 596 16.90 -20.55 -9.57
N GLY A 597 15.95 -19.64 -9.33
CA GLY A 597 14.93 -19.81 -8.29
C GLY A 597 15.50 -19.88 -6.87
N THR A 598 16.62 -19.21 -6.57
CA THR A 598 17.15 -19.11 -5.19
C THR A 598 17.67 -17.69 -4.91
N TRP A 599 17.12 -17.07 -3.86
CA TRP A 599 17.21 -15.63 -3.64
C TRP A 599 17.60 -15.30 -2.20
N GLN A 600 18.57 -14.41 -1.99
CA GLN A 600 18.79 -13.78 -0.69
C GLN A 600 17.93 -12.53 -0.57
N ILE A 601 17.30 -12.33 0.58
CA ILE A 601 16.60 -11.10 0.95
C ILE A 601 17.52 -10.33 1.90
N ARG A 602 17.86 -9.07 1.60
CA ARG A 602 18.69 -8.21 2.47
C ARG A 602 17.98 -6.91 2.81
N ASP A 603 18.49 -6.22 3.82
CA ASP A 603 18.13 -4.84 4.15
C ASP A 603 16.62 -4.65 4.40
N ARG A 604 15.94 -5.70 4.87
CA ARG A 604 14.48 -5.85 4.88
C ARG A 604 13.75 -5.22 6.06
N GLY A 605 14.45 -4.66 7.04
CA GLY A 605 13.84 -4.13 8.27
C GLY A 605 12.87 -5.13 8.92
N ALA A 606 11.66 -4.67 9.26
CA ALA A 606 10.61 -5.51 9.84
C ALA A 606 9.81 -6.35 8.80
N LEU A 607 10.11 -6.27 7.50
CA LEU A 607 9.40 -7.02 6.47
C LEU A 607 9.64 -8.54 6.63
N GLN A 608 8.57 -9.28 6.93
CA GLN A 608 8.59 -10.74 7.11
C GLN A 608 7.93 -11.53 5.97
N THR A 609 7.56 -10.91 4.84
CA THR A 609 6.95 -11.64 3.70
C THR A 609 7.48 -11.19 2.35
N VAL A 610 7.76 -12.18 1.49
CA VAL A 610 7.93 -11.98 0.05
C VAL A 610 6.90 -12.83 -0.71
N ARG A 611 6.30 -12.25 -1.74
CA ARG A 611 5.23 -12.84 -2.55
C ARG A 611 5.76 -13.19 -3.94
N LEU A 612 5.33 -14.32 -4.47
CA LEU A 612 5.43 -14.64 -5.90
C LEU A 612 4.03 -14.60 -6.51
N ASP A 613 3.92 -14.11 -7.74
CA ASP A 613 2.70 -14.12 -8.55
C ASP A 613 2.85 -15.11 -9.72
N GLN A 614 1.73 -15.61 -10.27
CA GLN A 614 1.70 -16.73 -11.23
C GLN A 614 2.50 -17.93 -10.71
N ALA A 615 2.23 -18.25 -9.44
CA ALA A 615 2.98 -19.17 -8.62
C ALA A 615 2.32 -20.57 -8.53
N GLU A 616 1.31 -20.88 -9.35
CA GLU A 616 0.52 -22.13 -9.27
C GLU A 616 1.38 -23.37 -9.48
N ASN A 617 2.39 -23.25 -10.34
CA ASN A 617 3.38 -24.28 -10.65
C ASN A 617 4.67 -24.15 -9.82
N TRP A 618 4.67 -23.29 -8.79
CA TRP A 618 5.83 -23.03 -7.93
C TRP A 618 5.55 -23.43 -6.48
N ALA A 619 6.59 -23.93 -5.81
CA ALA A 619 6.59 -24.26 -4.39
C ALA A 619 7.87 -23.76 -3.71
N LEU A 620 7.77 -23.44 -2.43
CA LEU A 620 8.88 -23.18 -1.52
C LEU A 620 9.60 -24.50 -1.19
N ASP A 621 10.92 -24.52 -1.30
CA ASP A 621 11.76 -25.66 -0.97
C ASP A 621 12.40 -25.45 0.41
N MET A 622 11.80 -26.05 1.45
CA MET A 622 12.28 -25.97 2.84
C MET A 622 13.59 -26.75 3.09
N GLY A 623 14.02 -27.59 2.13
CA GLY A 623 15.31 -28.29 2.19
C GLY A 623 16.46 -27.50 1.56
N ARG A 624 16.16 -26.46 0.78
CA ARG A 624 17.12 -25.53 0.17
C ARG A 624 17.03 -24.09 0.69
N SER A 625 16.08 -23.79 1.57
CA SER A 625 15.87 -22.45 2.15
C SER A 625 16.47 -22.33 3.55
N GLU A 626 16.92 -21.13 3.92
CA GLU A 626 17.46 -20.80 5.25
C GLU A 626 16.78 -19.53 5.77
N GLY A 627 16.38 -19.48 7.05
CA GLY A 627 15.64 -18.33 7.59
C GLY A 627 14.23 -18.15 7.03
N VAL A 628 13.55 -19.24 6.68
CA VAL A 628 12.18 -19.24 6.16
C VAL A 628 11.31 -20.13 7.04
N MET A 629 10.14 -19.64 7.43
CA MET A 629 9.20 -20.38 8.29
C MET A 629 8.27 -21.29 7.47
N GLY A 630 7.85 -20.83 6.29
CA GLY A 630 6.98 -21.59 5.38
C GLY A 630 6.31 -20.68 4.35
N ALA A 631 5.18 -21.11 3.77
CA ALA A 631 4.47 -20.34 2.75
C ALA A 631 2.95 -20.60 2.73
N ARG A 632 2.18 -19.59 2.32
CA ARG A 632 0.73 -19.68 2.09
C ARG A 632 0.41 -19.46 0.62
N ARG A 633 -0.36 -20.35 0.00
CA ARG A 633 -0.94 -20.10 -1.33
C ARG A 633 -2.28 -19.38 -1.18
N LYS A 634 -2.50 -18.29 -1.93
CA LYS A 634 -3.80 -17.63 -2.06
C LYS A 634 -3.99 -17.17 -3.50
N GLY A 635 -4.96 -17.79 -4.19
CA GLY A 635 -5.16 -17.57 -5.63
C GLY A 635 -3.91 -17.98 -6.42
N GLU A 636 -3.52 -17.11 -7.36
CA GLU A 636 -2.35 -17.26 -8.21
C GLU A 636 -1.02 -16.92 -7.48
N SER A 637 -1.07 -16.39 -6.25
CA SER A 637 0.13 -15.96 -5.51
C SER A 637 0.55 -16.92 -4.39
N LEU A 638 1.86 -17.00 -4.14
CA LEU A 638 2.50 -17.74 -3.04
C LEU A 638 3.24 -16.74 -2.13
N TYR A 639 2.84 -16.68 -0.86
CA TYR A 639 3.36 -15.76 0.15
C TYR A 639 4.34 -16.51 1.06
N VAL A 640 5.63 -16.29 0.88
CA VAL A 640 6.72 -16.92 1.66
C VAL A 640 6.97 -16.10 2.92
N THR A 641 6.88 -16.74 4.08
CA THR A 641 7.11 -16.10 5.39
C THR A 641 8.55 -16.28 5.85
N LEU A 642 9.23 -15.16 6.11
CA LEU A 642 10.61 -15.10 6.55
C LEU A 642 10.71 -15.21 8.08
N ASP A 643 11.80 -15.80 8.58
CA ASP A 643 12.10 -15.93 10.00
C ASP A 643 12.49 -14.55 10.60
N PRO A 644 11.87 -14.10 11.71
CA PRO A 644 12.28 -12.86 12.38
C PRO A 644 13.73 -12.87 12.87
N GLY A 645 14.28 -14.05 13.24
CA GLY A 645 15.61 -14.21 13.79
C GLY A 645 16.76 -14.27 12.78
N VAL A 646 16.47 -14.31 11.47
CA VAL A 646 17.50 -14.41 10.42
C VAL A 646 17.52 -13.17 9.54
N GLU A 647 18.54 -12.32 9.71
CA GLU A 647 18.69 -11.04 9.01
C GLU A 647 18.63 -11.18 7.48
N VAL A 648 19.42 -12.10 6.92
CA VAL A 648 19.53 -12.38 5.48
C VAL A 648 19.04 -13.80 5.16
N PRO A 649 17.72 -14.02 5.00
CA PRO A 649 17.17 -15.33 4.67
C PRO A 649 17.39 -15.67 3.18
N LEU A 650 17.52 -16.98 2.92
CA LEU A 650 17.67 -17.59 1.61
C LEU A 650 16.36 -18.29 1.22
N VAL A 651 15.65 -17.74 0.25
CA VAL A 651 14.39 -18.29 -0.28
C VAL A 651 14.70 -19.14 -1.51
N ALA A 652 14.55 -20.46 -1.39
CA ALA A 652 14.70 -21.40 -2.49
C ALA A 652 13.34 -21.91 -2.99
N LEU A 653 13.19 -21.99 -4.30
CA LEU A 653 11.95 -22.35 -4.98
C LEU A 653 12.18 -23.55 -5.91
N THR A 654 11.11 -24.25 -6.23
CA THR A 654 11.05 -25.32 -7.24
C THR A 654 9.80 -25.18 -8.12
N GLN A 655 9.88 -25.62 -9.38
CA GLN A 655 8.76 -25.63 -10.32
C GLN A 655 7.93 -26.92 -10.17
N GLU A 656 7.31 -27.08 -9.01
CA GLU A 656 6.44 -28.21 -8.69
C GLU A 656 5.05 -27.69 -8.31
N GLY A 657 4.03 -28.13 -9.05
CA GLY A 657 2.61 -27.77 -8.87
C GLY A 657 1.97 -28.43 -7.64
N ILE A 658 2.56 -28.22 -6.47
CA ILE A 658 2.11 -28.76 -5.19
C ILE A 658 1.04 -27.82 -4.61
N GLN A 659 -0.10 -28.39 -4.18
CA GLN A 659 -1.24 -27.60 -3.72
C GLN A 659 -0.92 -26.75 -2.47
N SER A 660 -0.21 -27.31 -1.49
CA SER A 660 0.27 -26.56 -0.31
C SER A 660 1.28 -25.46 -0.65
N GLY A 661 1.96 -25.55 -1.81
CA GLY A 661 3.06 -24.66 -2.17
C GLY A 661 4.34 -24.87 -1.38
N ILE A 662 4.51 -26.01 -0.70
CA ILE A 662 5.70 -26.34 0.12
C ILE A 662 6.21 -27.75 -0.19
N VAL A 663 7.54 -27.86 -0.43
CA VAL A 663 8.33 -29.09 -0.30
C VAL A 663 9.02 -29.06 1.06
N LEU A 664 8.72 -30.02 1.95
CA LEU A 664 9.20 -30.00 3.34
C LEU A 664 10.66 -30.39 3.53
N GLY A 665 11.19 -31.30 2.71
CA GLY A 665 12.55 -31.84 2.83
C GLY A 665 12.81 -32.77 4.03
N SER A 666 11.97 -32.73 5.08
CA SER A 666 12.10 -33.48 6.33
C SER A 666 10.71 -33.76 6.97
N GLU A 667 10.69 -34.45 8.12
CA GLU A 667 9.47 -34.70 8.91
C GLU A 667 9.01 -33.46 9.69
N ALA A 668 9.92 -32.51 9.97
CA ALA A 668 9.60 -31.25 10.62
C ALA A 668 8.58 -30.44 9.81
N PRO A 669 7.53 -29.90 10.44
CA PRO A 669 6.51 -29.17 9.71
C PRO A 669 7.01 -27.78 9.31
N ALA A 670 6.27 -27.11 8.42
CA ALA A 670 6.50 -25.72 8.01
C ALA A 670 5.25 -24.87 8.24
N LEU A 671 5.39 -23.54 8.33
CA LEU A 671 4.27 -22.63 8.55
C LEU A 671 3.38 -22.49 7.31
N ILE A 672 2.05 -22.49 7.51
CA ILE A 672 1.06 -22.05 6.51
C ILE A 672 0.53 -20.67 6.88
N GLU A 673 0.06 -20.51 8.12
CA GLU A 673 -0.54 -19.27 8.63
C GLU A 673 -0.45 -19.21 10.16
N SER A 674 -0.32 -18.00 10.73
CA SER A 674 -0.45 -17.78 12.17
C SER A 674 -1.26 -16.52 12.44
N ARG A 675 -2.23 -16.60 13.37
CA ARG A 675 -2.93 -15.42 13.91
C ARG A 675 -2.17 -14.75 15.07
N LEU A 676 -1.27 -15.49 15.72
CA LEU A 676 -0.35 -14.96 16.72
C LEU A 676 0.95 -14.52 16.06
N ILE A 677 1.66 -13.57 16.66
CA ILE A 677 2.97 -13.11 16.18
C ILE A 677 4.01 -14.14 16.60
N ILE A 678 4.58 -14.89 15.66
CA ILE A 678 5.77 -15.70 15.91
C ILE A 678 6.96 -14.74 16.07
N GLU A 679 7.55 -14.74 17.27
CA GLU A 679 8.67 -13.88 17.67
C GLU A 679 10.01 -14.60 17.51
N THR A 680 10.04 -15.92 17.74
CA THR A 680 11.21 -16.78 17.49
C THR A 680 10.80 -18.08 16.81
N TRP A 681 11.66 -18.61 15.94
CA TRP A 681 11.43 -19.83 15.17
C TRP A 681 12.69 -20.70 15.12
N LYS A 682 12.54 -22.01 15.36
CA LYS A 682 13.64 -22.99 15.41
C LYS A 682 13.17 -24.33 14.84
N ARG A 683 13.30 -24.49 13.52
CA ARG A 683 12.97 -25.75 12.81
C ARG A 683 14.20 -26.67 12.72
N GLY A 684 14.04 -27.93 13.13
CA GLY A 684 15.03 -28.99 12.97
C GLY A 684 14.61 -30.02 11.91
N ASP A 685 15.15 -31.24 11.99
CA ASP A 685 14.78 -32.33 11.06
C ASP A 685 13.42 -32.99 11.40
N CYS A 686 13.08 -33.05 12.69
CA CYS A 686 11.90 -33.77 13.21
C CYS A 686 10.80 -32.88 13.81
N GLY A 687 11.02 -31.57 13.97
CA GLY A 687 10.03 -30.69 14.59
C GLY A 687 10.41 -29.21 14.55
N VAL A 688 9.58 -28.39 15.20
CA VAL A 688 9.78 -26.95 15.36
C VAL A 688 9.50 -26.50 16.80
N GLU A 689 10.35 -25.61 17.31
CA GLU A 689 10.09 -24.82 18.52
C GLU A 689 9.91 -23.36 18.11
N LEU A 690 8.94 -22.67 18.71
CA LEU A 690 8.65 -21.27 18.44
C LEU A 690 8.06 -20.57 19.68
N GLU A 691 8.29 -19.27 19.79
CA GLU A 691 7.65 -18.42 20.80
C GLU A 691 6.70 -17.44 20.11
N VAL A 692 5.48 -17.30 20.64
CA VAL A 692 4.44 -16.44 20.09
C VAL A 692 3.92 -15.41 21.08
N SER A 693 3.68 -14.19 20.59
CA SER A 693 2.94 -13.14 21.31
C SER A 693 1.56 -12.90 20.68
N GLY A 694 0.63 -12.34 21.45
CA GLY A 694 -0.68 -11.97 20.92
C GLY A 694 -1.74 -11.63 21.97
N PHE A 695 -2.75 -10.89 21.53
CA PHE A 695 -3.79 -10.29 22.38
C PHE A 695 -5.01 -11.21 22.59
N ALA A 696 -5.21 -12.17 21.68
CA ALA A 696 -6.33 -13.12 21.68
C ALA A 696 -5.79 -14.56 21.62
N GLU A 697 -6.66 -15.55 21.90
CA GLU A 697 -6.40 -16.94 21.51
C GLU A 697 -6.41 -17.02 19.97
N GLY A 698 -5.53 -17.84 19.39
CA GLY A 698 -5.34 -17.90 17.94
C GLY A 698 -4.84 -19.25 17.45
N GLU A 699 -5.12 -19.56 16.19
CA GLU A 699 -4.54 -20.73 15.54
C GLU A 699 -3.14 -20.42 14.99
N VAL A 700 -2.23 -21.36 15.23
CA VAL A 700 -1.01 -21.56 14.46
C VAL A 700 -1.25 -22.77 13.57
N VAL A 701 -1.06 -22.62 12.26
CA VAL A 701 -1.34 -23.67 11.28
C VAL A 701 -0.06 -24.05 10.55
N LEU A 702 0.26 -25.33 10.64
CA LEU A 702 1.47 -25.92 10.10
C LEU A 702 1.13 -26.96 9.03
N PHE A 703 2.06 -27.25 8.14
CA PHE A 703 2.00 -28.31 7.14
C PHE A 703 3.09 -29.36 7.41
N GLY A 704 2.67 -30.61 7.47
CA GLY A 704 3.52 -31.81 7.61
C GLY A 704 3.10 -32.90 6.61
N PRO A 705 3.69 -34.10 6.66
CA PRO A 705 3.23 -35.22 5.85
C PRO A 705 1.77 -35.59 6.21
N PRO A 706 0.87 -35.83 5.24
CA PRO A 706 -0.52 -36.19 5.50
C PRO A 706 -0.66 -37.40 6.44
N GLN A 707 -1.58 -37.30 7.41
CA GLN A 707 -1.82 -38.31 8.46
C GLN A 707 -0.64 -38.59 9.41
N ALA A 708 0.45 -37.82 9.38
CA ALA A 708 1.52 -37.94 10.37
C ALA A 708 1.05 -37.51 11.77
N GLN A 709 1.60 -38.13 12.82
CA GLN A 709 1.32 -37.78 14.22
C GLN A 709 2.43 -36.90 14.79
N TYR A 710 2.03 -35.89 15.54
CA TYR A 710 2.92 -34.95 16.21
C TYR A 710 2.58 -34.81 17.69
N GLY A 711 3.59 -34.85 18.55
CA GLY A 711 3.51 -34.40 19.93
C GLY A 711 3.58 -32.88 19.97
N VAL A 712 2.57 -32.24 20.56
CA VAL A 712 2.47 -30.79 20.72
C VAL A 712 2.55 -30.43 22.19
N ALA A 713 3.48 -29.54 22.55
CA ALA A 713 3.60 -28.96 23.88
C ALA A 713 3.42 -27.44 23.80
N ILE A 714 2.53 -26.91 24.65
CA ILE A 714 2.28 -25.47 24.81
C ILE A 714 2.66 -25.09 26.24
N SER A 715 3.61 -24.17 26.39
CA SER A 715 4.10 -23.70 27.69
C SER A 715 3.86 -22.20 27.85
N ASP A 716 2.94 -21.85 28.75
CA ASP A 716 2.74 -20.48 29.24
C ASP A 716 3.39 -20.31 30.63
N ALA A 717 3.24 -19.13 31.25
CA ALA A 717 3.86 -18.82 32.54
C ALA A 717 3.31 -19.64 33.72
N ASP A 718 2.12 -20.23 33.60
CA ASP A 718 1.41 -20.97 34.65
C ASP A 718 1.20 -22.46 34.31
N GLN A 719 1.28 -22.87 33.04
CA GLN A 719 0.87 -24.20 32.56
C GLN A 719 1.76 -24.77 31.44
N ASP A 720 2.07 -26.07 31.54
CA ASP A 720 2.58 -26.92 30.44
C ASP A 720 1.45 -27.87 30.01
N ARG A 721 0.96 -27.71 28.78
CA ARG A 721 -0.11 -28.51 28.16
C ARG A 721 0.48 -29.36 27.05
N ARG A 722 0.23 -30.68 27.10
CA ARG A 722 0.75 -31.62 26.08
C ARG A 722 -0.38 -32.45 25.48
N GLN A 723 -0.38 -32.57 24.15
CA GLN A 723 -1.38 -33.29 23.37
C GLN A 723 -0.75 -33.92 22.12
N GLU A 724 -1.35 -34.99 21.60
CA GLU A 724 -1.01 -35.53 20.28
C GLU A 724 -2.00 -35.00 19.25
N ILE A 725 -1.50 -34.52 18.11
CA ILE A 725 -2.30 -34.06 16.96
C ILE A 725 -1.88 -34.85 15.73
N MET A 726 -2.84 -35.16 14.85
CA MET A 726 -2.60 -35.81 13.57
C MET A 726 -2.84 -34.80 12.44
N ALA A 727 -1.96 -34.78 11.44
CA ALA A 727 -2.14 -34.01 10.21
C ALA A 727 -3.39 -34.50 9.46
N ASP A 728 -4.17 -33.61 8.85
CA ASP A 728 -5.32 -34.01 8.04
C ASP A 728 -4.93 -34.69 6.70
N GLU A 729 -5.89 -34.95 5.83
CA GLU A 729 -5.63 -35.55 4.50
C GLU A 729 -4.85 -34.63 3.56
N ALA A 730 -4.83 -33.32 3.83
CA ALA A 730 -4.05 -32.31 3.11
C ALA A 730 -2.70 -31.99 3.78
N GLY A 731 -2.37 -32.63 4.91
CA GLY A 731 -1.14 -32.40 5.66
C GLY A 731 -1.19 -31.26 6.68
N LEU A 732 -2.35 -30.66 6.93
CA LEU A 732 -2.47 -29.53 7.85
C LEU A 732 -2.58 -29.98 9.31
N LEU A 733 -1.83 -29.31 10.19
CA LEU A 733 -2.05 -29.28 11.64
C LEU A 733 -2.55 -27.90 12.04
N ARG A 734 -3.67 -27.84 12.79
CA ARG A 734 -4.15 -26.62 13.45
C ARG A 734 -3.90 -26.74 14.95
N VAL A 735 -3.11 -25.82 15.51
CA VAL A 735 -2.83 -25.73 16.94
C VAL A 735 -3.50 -24.46 17.47
N LEU A 736 -4.50 -24.61 18.33
CA LEU A 736 -5.09 -23.50 19.06
C LEU A 736 -4.21 -23.15 20.26
N VAL A 737 -3.69 -21.93 20.29
CA VAL A 737 -2.71 -21.45 21.27
C VAL A 737 -3.31 -20.28 22.08
N PRO A 738 -3.24 -20.30 23.42
CA PRO A 738 -3.85 -19.28 24.27
C PRO A 738 -3.16 -17.91 24.11
N ALA A 739 -3.93 -16.85 24.39
CA ALA A 739 -3.44 -15.48 24.39
C ALA A 739 -2.29 -15.27 25.38
N ALA A 740 -1.31 -14.44 25.02
CA ALA A 740 -0.29 -13.91 25.93
C ALA A 740 -0.19 -12.38 25.80
N PRO A 741 -1.18 -11.60 26.29
CA PRO A 741 -1.23 -10.16 26.07
C PRO A 741 -0.08 -9.43 26.79
N GLY A 742 0.96 -9.06 26.05
CA GLY A 742 2.20 -8.50 26.61
C GLY A 742 3.18 -9.53 27.18
N GLY A 743 3.06 -10.80 26.78
CA GLY A 743 3.98 -11.88 27.13
C GLY A 743 4.24 -12.82 25.94
N LEU A 744 4.86 -13.97 26.22
CA LEU A 744 5.15 -15.02 25.25
C LEU A 744 4.56 -16.35 25.69
N THR A 745 4.01 -17.12 24.74
CA THR A 745 3.69 -18.55 24.89
C THR A 745 4.68 -19.35 24.05
N GLY A 746 5.33 -20.34 24.65
CA GLY A 746 6.16 -21.30 23.91
C GLY A 746 5.30 -22.40 23.29
N LEU A 747 5.58 -22.75 22.03
CA LEU A 747 5.00 -23.87 21.32
C LEU A 747 6.11 -24.77 20.76
N SER A 748 6.02 -26.07 21.01
CA SER A 748 6.87 -27.10 20.41
C SER A 748 6.00 -28.14 19.72
N VAL A 749 6.34 -28.47 18.47
CA VAL A 749 5.63 -29.46 17.64
C VAL A 749 6.66 -30.44 17.08
N LEU A 750 6.65 -31.66 17.61
CA LEU A 750 7.64 -32.71 17.35
C LEU A 750 6.97 -33.91 16.66
N GLY A 751 7.56 -34.38 15.56
CA GLY A 751 7.10 -35.56 14.83
C GLY A 751 7.49 -36.89 15.51
N ALA A 752 7.46 -37.96 14.73
CA ALA A 752 7.71 -39.33 15.22
C ALA A 752 9.18 -39.80 15.12
N CYS A 753 10.14 -38.89 14.89
CA CYS A 753 11.58 -39.16 14.85
C CYS A 753 12.36 -38.42 15.96
#